data_AF-A0AA47P394-F1
#
_entry.id   AF-A0AA47P394-F1
#
_cell.length_a   1.000
_cell.length_b   1.000
_cell.length_c   1.000
_cell.angle_alpha   90.00
_cell.angle_beta   90.00
_cell.angle_gamma   90.00
#
_symmetry.space_group_name_H-M   'P 1'
#
loop_
_entity.id
_entity.type
_entity.pdbx_description
1 polymer ?
#
loop_
_entity_poly.entity_id
_entity_poly.type
_entity_poly.pdbx_seq_one_letter_code
_entity_poly.pdbx_strand_id
1 'polypeptide(L)'
;MRAQRLQEPLIAYILYVPCWGLQHLHNNRIIHRDVKGNNILLTTEGGVKLVDFGVSAQLTSARLRRNTSVGTPFWMAPEVIACEQQYDYSYDARCDVWSLGITAIELADGDPPLAEMHPVKALFKIPRNPSPTLAQPDQWCRSFSHFIGQCLIKDFEARPSVTHLLEHPFIKQAQGKDVALGQQLAALILEQHDQGRQARTKHERINTRKTLIIESSPDDDLVNLEFLDEETIISHLQKRYNELQIYTYVGDILIALNPFQALSIYSPQFSKLYHGVKRVDNPPHIFAAADAAYQGMVTFCKDQCIIISGESGAGKTESAHLMVQHLTFLGKANNRTLREKILQVNPLVEAFGNACTAINDNSSRFGKYLEMKFTPTGAVMGAKISEYLLEKSRVIKQATGEKNFHIFYYFYAGLYHQDKLKSYRLPDKIPPRYIDSQHCKVMQDIVTSKLYKDQFDEIRECFRIIGFTEEEVTSVYRILSAILNTGNIEFAAITSQHQTDKSEVPNSEALENAASLLSIGHEELQEALTSHCVVTRGETIIRTNTVDKATDVRDAMSKALYGRLFSWIVNRINALLQPDMNICAAESGMNVGILDIFGFENFKRNSFEQLCINIANEQIQFYFNQHVFALEQMEYQSEGVDASLVEYEDNRPILDMFLQKPMGLLSLLDEESRFPQATDQTLVDKFEDNLRNKYFWRPKRVELCFGIHHYAGKVLYSVNGFLERNRDTLPADIVVVLRTSENKLLQQLFSSPLTKTGRRRRLHHLRPSLITSIISLPLSVSISIDQTFPEPLHAAKWRRR
;
A
#
# COMPACT_ATOMS: atom_id res chain seq x y z
N MET A 1 15.88 30.29 17.85
CA MET A 1 15.73 31.42 18.78
C MET A 1 14.59 31.20 19.79
N ARG A 2 14.74 30.38 20.85
CA ARG A 2 13.65 30.22 21.86
C ARG A 2 14.02 30.64 23.29
N ALA A 3 15.09 31.41 23.50
CA ALA A 3 15.47 31.85 24.85
C ALA A 3 16.05 33.28 25.00
N GLN A 4 16.23 34.05 23.90
CA GLN A 4 16.58 35.48 23.98
C GLN A 4 15.74 36.26 22.97
N ARG A 5 15.07 37.31 23.44
CA ARG A 5 14.24 38.20 22.62
C ARG A 5 15.14 39.03 21.69
N LEU A 6 14.77 39.15 20.42
CA LEU A 6 15.48 40.00 19.47
C LEU A 6 15.30 41.48 19.86
N GLN A 7 16.35 42.28 19.72
CA GLN A 7 16.27 43.73 19.97
C GLN A 7 15.54 44.45 18.82
N GLU A 8 14.82 45.52 19.13
CA GLU A 8 14.03 46.28 18.16
C GLU A 8 14.79 46.76 16.91
N PRO A 9 16.04 47.27 16.99
CA PRO A 9 16.79 47.65 15.79
C PRO A 9 17.06 46.47 14.84
N LEU A 10 17.19 45.26 15.40
CA LEU A 10 17.42 44.03 14.65
C LEU A 10 16.13 43.53 14.00
N ILE A 11 15.00 43.61 14.71
CA ILE A 11 13.67 43.33 14.15
C ILE A 11 13.37 44.30 13.00
N ALA A 12 13.66 45.60 13.19
CA ALA A 12 13.51 46.60 12.13
C ALA A 12 14.35 46.27 10.88
N TYR A 13 15.59 45.81 11.07
CA TYR A 13 16.45 45.37 9.97
C TYR A 13 15.94 44.11 9.26
N ILE A 14 15.48 43.10 10.02
CA ILE A 14 14.89 41.87 9.46
C ILE A 14 13.61 42.16 8.68
N LEU A 15 12.81 43.15 9.08
CA LEU A 15 11.58 43.54 8.38
C LEU A 15 11.83 44.51 7.21
N TYR A 16 12.91 45.30 7.25
CA TYR A 16 13.26 46.26 6.19
C TYR A 16 13.47 45.58 4.84
N VAL A 17 14.16 44.44 4.80
CA VAL A 17 14.48 43.75 3.55
C VAL A 17 13.24 43.11 2.89
N PRO A 18 12.35 42.39 3.61
CA PRO A 18 11.04 42.00 3.11
C PRO A 18 10.18 43.18 2.65
N CYS A 19 10.17 44.32 3.36
CA CYS A 19 9.46 45.52 2.89
C CYS A 19 9.97 45.99 1.52
N TRP A 20 11.29 46.01 1.33
CA TRP A 20 11.91 46.41 0.06
C TRP A 20 11.64 45.39 -1.06
N GLY A 21 11.71 44.09 -0.75
CA GLY A 21 11.36 43.02 -1.68
C GLY A 21 9.88 43.05 -2.10
N LEU A 22 8.97 43.22 -1.13
CA LEU A 22 7.53 43.37 -1.38
C LEU A 22 7.23 44.63 -2.19
N GLN A 23 7.90 45.76 -1.94
CA GLN A 23 7.75 46.96 -2.78
C GLN A 23 8.10 46.66 -4.24
N HIS A 24 9.20 45.95 -4.47
CA HIS A 24 9.60 45.53 -5.81
C HIS A 24 8.54 44.63 -6.46
N LEU A 25 8.02 43.63 -5.74
CA LEU A 25 6.96 42.73 -6.25
C LEU A 25 5.69 43.52 -6.58
N HIS A 26 5.23 44.37 -5.66
CA HIS A 26 4.00 45.14 -5.79
C HIS A 26 4.07 46.11 -6.97
N ASN A 27 5.22 46.76 -7.20
CA ASN A 27 5.46 47.62 -8.37
C ASN A 27 5.41 46.84 -9.70
N ASN A 28 5.81 45.57 -9.68
CA ASN A 28 5.71 44.64 -10.81
C ASN A 28 4.35 43.92 -10.87
N ARG A 29 3.37 44.36 -10.08
CA ARG A 29 2.03 43.77 -9.98
C ARG A 29 2.06 42.31 -9.55
N ILE A 30 3.02 41.92 -8.71
CA ILE A 30 3.14 40.57 -8.13
C ILE A 30 2.79 40.67 -6.64
N ILE A 31 2.02 39.70 -6.15
CA ILE A 31 1.71 39.53 -4.72
C ILE A 31 2.32 38.23 -4.21
N HIS A 32 2.88 38.26 -3.00
CA HIS A 32 3.63 37.14 -2.44
C HIS A 32 2.71 36.06 -1.82
N ARG A 33 1.72 36.49 -1.04
CA ARG A 33 0.68 35.68 -0.38
C ARG A 33 1.13 34.66 0.67
N ASP A 34 2.41 34.64 1.05
CA ASP A 34 2.92 33.78 2.13
C ASP A 34 4.12 34.39 2.89
N VAL A 35 3.98 35.65 3.30
CA VAL A 35 5.00 36.33 4.11
C VAL A 35 4.90 35.84 5.57
N LYS A 36 5.94 35.16 6.05
CA LYS A 36 6.05 34.61 7.42
C LYS A 36 7.51 34.47 7.82
N GLY A 37 7.80 34.31 9.11
CA GLY A 37 9.17 34.15 9.61
C GLY A 37 9.97 33.04 8.91
N ASN A 38 9.33 31.90 8.64
CA ASN A 38 9.96 30.77 7.93
C ASN A 38 10.39 31.08 6.48
N ASN A 39 9.78 32.08 5.86
CA ASN A 39 10.09 32.50 4.48
C ASN A 39 11.04 33.71 4.43
N ILE A 40 11.58 34.12 5.60
CA ILE A 40 12.64 35.12 5.70
C ILE A 40 13.93 34.41 6.11
N LEU A 41 14.81 34.13 5.15
CA LEU A 41 16.08 33.47 5.40
C LEU A 41 17.15 34.45 5.83
N LEU A 42 17.94 34.03 6.83
CA LEU A 42 19.09 34.77 7.32
C LEU A 42 20.37 34.03 6.89
N THR A 43 21.27 34.75 6.23
CA THR A 43 22.60 34.22 5.86
C THR A 43 23.55 34.28 7.05
N THR A 44 24.62 33.49 7.03
CA THR A 44 25.67 33.50 8.07
C THR A 44 26.39 34.84 8.20
N GLU A 45 26.33 35.68 7.16
CA GLU A 45 26.89 37.04 7.13
C GLU A 45 25.87 38.10 7.60
N GLY A 46 24.70 37.68 8.08
CA GLY A 46 23.65 38.59 8.57
C GLY A 46 22.81 39.26 7.48
N GLY A 47 22.95 38.85 6.22
CA GLY A 47 22.04 39.25 5.15
C GLY A 47 20.66 38.58 5.27
N VAL A 48 19.61 39.30 4.89
CA VAL A 48 18.20 38.86 4.96
C VAL A 48 17.66 38.65 3.54
N LYS A 49 16.90 37.58 3.30
CA LYS A 49 16.26 37.30 2.00
C LYS A 49 14.84 36.79 2.17
N LEU A 50 13.90 37.32 1.38
CA LEU A 50 12.55 36.79 1.25
C LEU A 50 12.54 35.66 0.21
N VAL A 51 11.97 34.51 0.55
CA VAL A 51 11.93 33.30 -0.29
C VAL A 51 10.52 32.71 -0.37
N ASP A 52 10.38 31.64 -1.15
CA ASP A 52 9.13 30.88 -1.35
C ASP A 52 8.02 31.65 -2.09
N PHE A 53 8.16 31.67 -3.41
CA PHE A 53 7.19 32.26 -4.33
C PHE A 53 6.15 31.24 -4.83
N GLY A 54 6.06 30.04 -4.21
CA GLY A 54 5.24 28.92 -4.71
C GLY A 54 3.73 29.23 -4.77
N VAL A 55 3.27 30.19 -3.97
CA VAL A 55 1.90 30.72 -4.02
C VAL A 55 1.85 32.18 -4.46
N SER A 56 2.92 32.75 -5.01
CA SER A 56 2.90 34.11 -5.56
C SER A 56 2.03 34.20 -6.82
N ALA A 57 1.52 35.38 -7.14
CA ALA A 57 0.74 35.58 -8.37
C ALA A 57 0.89 36.97 -8.95
N GLN A 58 0.85 37.05 -10.28
CA GLN A 58 0.76 38.32 -10.99
C GLN A 58 -0.70 38.82 -11.05
N LEU A 59 -0.94 40.09 -10.79
CA LEU A 59 -2.25 40.74 -10.88
C LEU A 59 -2.53 41.11 -12.35
N THR A 60 -3.19 40.21 -13.09
CA THR A 60 -3.45 40.33 -14.54
C THR A 60 -4.84 40.87 -14.91
N SER A 61 -5.75 41.02 -13.95
CA SER A 61 -7.12 41.55 -14.17
C SER A 61 -7.14 43.08 -14.28
N ALA A 62 -8.09 43.63 -15.05
CA ALA A 62 -8.30 45.09 -15.21
C ALA A 62 -8.54 45.85 -13.88
N ARG A 63 -8.91 45.13 -12.81
CA ARG A 63 -9.09 45.68 -11.45
C ARG A 63 -7.90 45.45 -10.50
N LEU A 64 -6.84 44.76 -10.92
CA LEU A 64 -5.67 44.38 -10.08
C LEU A 64 -6.04 43.64 -8.77
N ARG A 65 -7.04 42.76 -8.80
CA ARG A 65 -7.50 41.98 -7.62
C ARG A 65 -7.51 40.47 -7.86
N ARG A 66 -7.48 39.68 -6.78
CA ARG A 66 -7.53 38.19 -6.77
C ARG A 66 -8.62 37.69 -5.82
N ASN A 67 -9.10 36.46 -6.03
CA ASN A 67 -10.22 35.84 -5.29
C ASN A 67 -9.92 34.41 -4.78
N THR A 68 -8.64 34.03 -4.64
CA THR A 68 -8.23 32.69 -4.19
C THR A 68 -7.78 32.71 -2.72
N SER A 69 -8.26 31.79 -1.89
CA SER A 69 -7.83 31.63 -0.49
C SER A 69 -6.60 30.71 -0.40
N VAL A 70 -5.40 31.31 -0.40
CA VAL A 70 -4.10 30.60 -0.35
C VAL A 70 -3.14 31.35 0.58
N GLY A 71 -2.30 30.61 1.32
CA GLY A 71 -1.33 31.15 2.28
C GLY A 71 -1.31 30.35 3.60
N THR A 72 -0.40 30.69 4.51
CA THR A 72 -0.30 30.02 5.82
C THR A 72 -1.32 30.58 6.83
N PRO A 73 -2.24 29.76 7.40
CA PRO A 73 -3.44 30.22 8.11
C PRO A 73 -3.29 31.32 9.17
N PHE A 74 -2.22 31.32 9.96
CA PHE A 74 -2.03 32.31 11.04
C PHE A 74 -1.57 33.69 10.53
N TRP A 75 -0.97 33.75 9.34
CA TRP A 75 -0.49 34.98 8.69
C TRP A 75 -1.44 35.47 7.60
N MET A 76 -2.49 34.71 7.28
CA MET A 76 -3.46 35.08 6.25
C MET A 76 -4.26 36.32 6.64
N ALA A 77 -4.40 37.25 5.70
CA ALA A 77 -5.20 38.44 5.89
C ALA A 77 -6.71 38.13 5.88
N PRO A 78 -7.55 38.85 6.64
CA PRO A 78 -8.99 38.61 6.69
C PRO A 78 -9.65 38.58 5.31
N GLU A 79 -9.20 39.45 4.41
CA GLU A 79 -9.71 39.55 3.04
C GLU A 79 -9.34 38.36 2.15
N VAL A 80 -8.21 37.69 2.42
CA VAL A 80 -7.80 36.46 1.72
C VAL A 80 -8.67 35.29 2.18
N ILE A 81 -8.94 35.21 3.49
CA ILE A 81 -9.80 34.18 4.10
C ILE A 81 -11.25 34.32 3.62
N ALA A 82 -11.74 35.56 3.48
CA ALA A 82 -13.11 35.84 3.02
C ALA A 82 -13.39 35.29 1.60
N CYS A 83 -12.36 35.13 0.76
CA CYS A 83 -12.50 34.60 -0.59
C CYS A 83 -12.88 33.11 -0.66
N GLU A 84 -12.68 32.34 0.41
CA GLU A 84 -13.16 30.96 0.50
C GLU A 84 -14.68 30.88 0.72
N GLN A 85 -15.27 31.92 1.31
CA GLN A 85 -16.67 31.94 1.74
C GLN A 85 -17.59 32.73 0.78
N GLN A 86 -17.03 33.65 -0.01
CA GLN A 86 -17.78 34.53 -0.90
C GLN A 86 -17.09 34.65 -2.27
N TYR A 87 -17.72 34.10 -3.31
CA TYR A 87 -17.15 34.01 -4.67
C TYR A 87 -16.90 35.38 -5.35
N ASP A 88 -17.57 36.45 -4.91
CA ASP A 88 -17.42 37.82 -5.44
C ASP A 88 -16.41 38.68 -4.67
N TYR A 89 -15.78 38.13 -3.63
CA TYR A 89 -14.81 38.88 -2.82
C TYR A 89 -13.43 38.89 -3.50
N SER A 90 -12.72 40.01 -3.43
CA SER A 90 -11.39 40.12 -4.04
C SER A 90 -10.47 41.09 -3.30
N TYR A 91 -9.17 40.79 -3.26
CA TYR A 91 -8.14 41.54 -2.51
C TYR A 91 -6.96 41.97 -3.41
N ASP A 92 -6.17 42.93 -2.92
CA ASP A 92 -4.98 43.46 -3.60
C ASP A 92 -3.67 43.13 -2.84
N ALA A 93 -2.56 43.72 -3.26
CA ALA A 93 -1.23 43.50 -2.71
C ALA A 93 -1.07 43.79 -1.21
N ARG A 94 -2.03 44.49 -0.60
CA ARG A 94 -2.01 44.80 0.84
C ARG A 94 -2.25 43.58 1.72
N CYS A 95 -2.64 42.43 1.17
CA CYS A 95 -2.64 41.17 1.93
C CYS A 95 -1.24 40.84 2.49
N ASP A 96 -0.18 41.12 1.73
CA ASP A 96 1.20 40.88 2.17
C ASP A 96 1.60 41.78 3.35
N VAL A 97 0.99 42.97 3.44
CA VAL A 97 1.22 43.92 4.55
C VAL A 97 0.64 43.39 5.85
N TRP A 98 -0.50 42.69 5.81
CA TRP A 98 -1.04 42.02 7.00
C TRP A 98 -0.11 40.89 7.47
N SER A 99 0.29 40.04 6.53
CA SER A 99 1.20 38.92 6.81
C SER A 99 2.55 39.40 7.37
N LEU A 100 3.06 40.55 6.89
CA LEU A 100 4.21 41.24 7.46
C LEU A 100 3.97 41.72 8.90
N GLY A 101 2.78 42.23 9.21
CA GLY A 101 2.39 42.62 10.58
C GLY A 101 2.34 41.43 11.54
N ILE A 102 1.86 40.27 11.09
CA ILE A 102 1.89 39.03 11.87
C ILE A 102 3.32 38.54 12.06
N THR A 103 4.16 38.63 11.03
CA THR A 103 5.60 38.29 11.10
C THR A 103 6.34 39.19 12.10
N ALA A 104 5.97 40.47 12.20
CA ALA A 104 6.53 41.37 13.20
C ALA A 104 6.19 40.94 14.63
N ILE A 105 4.96 40.43 14.88
CA ILE A 105 4.58 39.86 16.17
C ILE A 105 5.36 38.55 16.43
N GLU A 106 5.47 37.69 15.43
CA GLU A 106 6.23 36.44 15.51
C GLU A 106 7.71 36.68 15.90
N LEU A 107 8.37 37.69 15.32
CA LEU A 107 9.75 38.06 15.66
C LEU A 107 9.89 38.62 17.09
N ALA A 108 8.83 39.22 17.62
CA ALA A 108 8.81 39.85 18.93
C ALA A 108 8.46 38.87 20.06
N ASP A 109 7.40 38.10 19.87
CA ASP A 109 6.81 37.21 20.87
C ASP A 109 7.28 35.74 20.71
N GLY A 110 7.88 35.39 19.56
CA GLY A 110 8.49 34.07 19.28
C GLY A 110 7.58 33.10 18.54
N ASP A 111 6.27 33.32 18.56
CA ASP A 111 5.26 32.56 17.83
C ASP A 111 4.18 33.55 17.29
N PRO A 112 3.49 33.27 16.17
CA PRO A 112 2.44 34.14 15.66
C PRO A 112 1.20 34.13 16.59
N PRO A 113 0.31 35.14 16.48
CA PRO A 113 -0.97 35.13 17.19
C PRO A 113 -1.77 33.86 16.87
N LEU A 114 -2.43 33.29 17.88
CA LEU A 114 -3.25 32.08 17.78
C LEU A 114 -2.47 30.78 17.47
N ALA A 115 -1.14 30.75 17.60
CA ALA A 115 -0.30 29.57 17.35
C ALA A 115 -0.73 28.31 18.14
N GLU A 116 -1.25 28.49 19.36
CA GLU A 116 -1.75 27.40 20.23
C GLU A 116 -3.09 26.82 19.77
N MET A 117 -3.72 27.39 18.73
CA MET A 117 -5.02 26.97 18.23
C MET A 117 -4.90 26.26 16.89
N HIS A 118 -5.84 25.33 16.64
CA HIS A 118 -5.94 24.66 15.35
C HIS A 118 -6.07 25.68 14.18
N PRO A 119 -5.33 25.53 13.07
CA PRO A 119 -5.30 26.50 11.96
C PRO A 119 -6.68 26.87 11.42
N VAL A 120 -7.57 25.89 11.24
CA VAL A 120 -8.96 26.12 10.80
C VAL A 120 -9.75 26.99 11.80
N LYS A 121 -9.53 26.82 13.12
CA LYS A 121 -10.17 27.67 14.14
C LYS A 121 -9.61 29.10 14.10
N ALA A 122 -8.33 29.26 13.74
CA ALA A 122 -7.74 30.58 13.53
C ALA A 122 -8.38 31.28 12.32
N LEU A 123 -8.61 30.57 11.20
CA LEU A 123 -9.30 31.13 10.02
C LEU A 123 -10.70 31.66 10.34
N PHE A 124 -11.43 31.05 11.27
CA PHE A 124 -12.72 31.59 11.74
C PHE A 124 -12.60 32.78 12.69
N LYS A 125 -11.50 32.87 13.44
CA LYS A 125 -11.28 33.92 14.45
C LYS A 125 -10.64 35.17 13.87
N ILE A 126 -9.74 35.05 12.89
CA ILE A 126 -9.01 36.18 12.30
C ILE A 126 -9.97 37.26 11.74
N PRO A 127 -11.04 36.93 10.98
CA PRO A 127 -12.00 37.92 10.51
C PRO A 127 -12.88 38.50 11.63
N ARG A 128 -13.13 37.75 12.71
CA ARG A 128 -14.14 38.09 13.75
C ARG A 128 -13.57 38.79 14.98
N ASN A 129 -12.38 38.42 15.43
CA ASN A 129 -11.74 38.96 16.62
C ASN A 129 -11.05 40.30 16.31
N PRO A 130 -10.89 41.21 17.29
CA PRO A 130 -10.05 42.41 17.10
C PRO A 130 -8.66 42.06 16.55
N SER A 131 -8.05 43.00 15.81
CA SER A 131 -6.70 42.82 15.27
C SER A 131 -5.72 42.44 16.38
N PRO A 132 -4.84 41.45 16.16
CA PRO A 132 -3.93 41.01 17.20
C PRO A 132 -2.93 42.11 17.56
N THR A 133 -2.48 42.09 18.82
CA THR A 133 -1.44 42.97 19.35
C THR A 133 -0.35 42.13 19.98
N LEU A 134 0.80 42.75 20.27
CA LEU A 134 1.87 42.13 21.04
C LEU A 134 1.37 41.63 22.40
N ALA A 135 1.95 40.54 22.91
CA ALA A 135 1.57 39.96 24.21
C ALA A 135 1.81 40.93 25.38
N GLN A 136 2.84 41.78 25.30
CA GLN A 136 3.18 42.78 26.31
C GLN A 136 3.53 44.14 25.67
N PRO A 137 2.54 44.93 25.21
CA PRO A 137 2.77 46.15 24.42
C PRO A 137 3.61 47.21 25.12
N ASP A 138 3.57 47.28 26.45
CA ASP A 138 4.32 48.26 27.26
C ASP A 138 5.83 48.03 27.27
N GLN A 139 6.27 46.85 26.83
CA GLN A 139 7.70 46.49 26.76
C GLN A 139 8.35 46.87 25.42
N TRP A 140 7.57 47.38 24.49
CA TRP A 140 7.99 47.73 23.14
C TRP A 140 7.78 49.22 22.88
N CYS A 141 8.62 49.81 22.04
CA CYS A 141 8.52 51.23 21.73
C CYS A 141 7.20 51.54 21.03
N ARG A 142 6.68 52.75 21.27
CA ARG A 142 5.44 53.21 20.62
C ARG A 142 5.51 53.16 19.10
N SER A 143 6.70 53.32 18.53
CA SER A 143 6.91 53.24 17.08
C SER A 143 6.71 51.81 16.56
N PHE A 144 7.16 50.77 17.27
CA PHE A 144 6.99 49.38 16.85
C PHE A 144 5.51 48.94 16.97
N SER A 145 4.87 49.26 18.09
CA SER A 145 3.44 49.00 18.29
C SER A 145 2.58 49.75 17.25
N HIS A 146 2.96 50.98 16.89
CA HIS A 146 2.29 51.73 15.83
C HIS A 146 2.49 51.08 14.46
N PHE A 147 3.70 50.59 14.13
CA PHE A 147 3.96 49.86 12.88
C PHE A 147 3.07 48.63 12.74
N ILE A 148 2.98 47.79 13.78
CA ILE A 148 2.10 46.60 13.80
C ILE A 148 0.63 47.02 13.64
N GLY A 149 0.21 48.09 14.32
CA GLY A 149 -1.14 48.63 14.19
C GLY A 149 -1.49 49.10 12.76
N GLN A 150 -0.53 49.68 12.04
CA GLN A 150 -0.68 50.06 10.64
C GLN A 150 -0.78 48.82 9.71
N CYS A 151 -0.01 47.77 9.98
CA CYS A 151 -0.07 46.53 9.20
C CYS A 151 -1.37 45.74 9.40
N LEU A 152 -1.93 45.77 10.61
CA LEU A 152 -3.07 44.93 11.01
C LEU A 152 -4.43 45.67 10.94
N ILE A 153 -4.54 46.67 10.06
CA ILE A 153 -5.84 47.28 9.70
C ILE A 153 -6.65 46.25 8.91
N LYS A 154 -7.83 45.86 9.41
CA LYS A 154 -8.67 44.83 8.77
C LYS A 154 -9.25 45.26 7.44
N ASP A 155 -9.66 46.52 7.33
CA ASP A 155 -10.05 47.09 6.06
C ASP A 155 -8.80 47.28 5.20
N PHE A 156 -8.61 46.38 4.23
CA PHE A 156 -7.41 46.40 3.39
C PHE A 156 -7.36 47.66 2.50
N GLU A 157 -8.48 48.34 2.24
CA GLU A 157 -8.48 49.60 1.48
C GLU A 157 -7.94 50.78 2.31
N ALA A 158 -8.12 50.74 3.63
CA ALA A 158 -7.53 51.68 4.58
C ALA A 158 -6.10 51.29 5.02
N ARG A 159 -5.67 50.05 4.75
CA ARG A 159 -4.31 49.58 5.08
C ARG A 159 -3.28 50.27 4.19
N PRO A 160 -2.16 50.79 4.75
CA PRO A 160 -1.11 51.43 3.96
C PRO A 160 -0.42 50.43 3.02
N SER A 161 0.05 50.92 1.87
CA SER A 161 0.92 50.15 0.99
C SER A 161 2.29 49.93 1.64
N VAL A 162 3.03 48.90 1.22
CA VAL A 162 4.41 48.67 1.69
C VAL A 162 5.35 49.86 1.43
N THR A 163 5.13 50.64 0.37
CA THR A 163 5.87 51.89 0.09
C THR A 163 5.72 52.93 1.20
N HIS A 164 4.53 53.05 1.78
CA HIS A 164 4.29 53.94 2.92
C HIS A 164 4.89 53.38 4.21
N LEU A 165 4.95 52.05 4.36
CA LEU A 165 5.57 51.39 5.51
C LEU A 165 7.10 51.50 5.52
N LEU A 166 7.74 51.56 4.34
CA LEU A 166 9.18 51.84 4.23
C LEU A 166 9.54 53.22 4.80
N GLU A 167 8.62 54.18 4.73
CA GLU A 167 8.80 55.53 5.27
C GLU A 167 8.51 55.63 6.79
N HIS A 168 8.03 54.54 7.39
CA HIS A 168 7.63 54.52 8.79
C HIS A 168 8.85 54.66 9.73
N PRO A 169 8.78 55.45 10.82
CA PRO A 169 9.93 55.70 11.72
C PRO A 169 10.61 54.42 12.25
N PHE A 170 9.82 53.37 12.53
CA PHE A 170 10.33 52.07 12.99
C PHE A 170 11.18 51.34 11.93
N ILE A 171 10.86 51.46 10.64
CA ILE A 171 11.60 50.80 9.56
C ILE A 171 12.80 51.67 9.13
N LYS A 172 12.60 52.99 9.05
CA LYS A 172 13.67 53.96 8.73
C LYS A 172 14.86 53.91 9.67
N GLN A 173 14.68 53.51 10.93
CA GLN A 173 15.80 53.43 11.88
C GLN A 173 16.89 52.42 11.47
N ALA A 174 16.55 51.45 10.61
CA ALA A 174 17.47 50.46 10.06
C ALA A 174 18.19 50.95 8.78
N GLN A 175 17.65 51.96 8.11
CA GLN A 175 18.19 52.51 6.86
C GLN A 175 19.50 53.28 7.13
N GLY A 176 20.57 52.92 6.42
CA GLY A 176 21.90 53.51 6.60
C GLY A 176 22.72 52.89 7.75
N LYS A 177 22.18 51.87 8.43
CA LYS A 177 22.86 51.08 9.48
C LYS A 177 22.99 49.60 9.11
N ASP A 178 22.70 49.27 7.86
CA ASP A 178 22.59 47.94 7.28
C ASP A 178 23.85 47.09 7.49
N VAL A 179 25.04 47.67 7.38
CA VAL A 179 26.32 46.98 7.64
C VAL A 179 26.50 46.65 9.13
N ALA A 180 26.20 47.60 10.02
CA ALA A 180 26.36 47.41 11.46
C ALA A 180 25.33 46.43 12.03
N LEU A 181 24.06 46.54 11.61
CA LEU A 181 22.98 45.64 12.02
C LEU A 181 23.14 44.23 11.42
N GLY A 182 23.62 44.13 10.18
CA GLY A 182 24.00 42.86 9.57
C GLY A 182 25.12 42.16 10.34
N GLN A 183 26.17 42.87 10.74
CA GLN A 183 27.24 42.31 11.58
C GLN A 183 26.75 41.87 12.96
N GLN A 184 25.85 42.63 13.59
CA GLN A 184 25.22 42.24 14.85
C GLN A 184 24.35 40.98 14.68
N LEU A 185 23.61 40.87 13.56
CA LEU A 185 22.83 39.68 13.24
C LEU A 185 23.71 38.46 13.01
N ALA A 186 24.81 38.62 12.26
CA ALA A 186 25.80 37.57 12.01
C ALA A 186 26.42 37.05 13.31
N ALA A 187 26.76 37.96 14.23
CA ALA A 187 27.29 37.60 15.56
C ALA A 187 26.27 36.77 16.37
N LEU A 188 24.99 37.15 16.37
CA LEU A 188 23.93 36.40 17.05
C LEU A 188 23.67 35.02 16.41
N ILE A 189 23.77 34.93 15.08
CA ILE A 189 23.65 33.65 14.35
C ILE A 189 24.80 32.71 14.72
N LEU A 190 26.04 33.23 14.79
CA LEU A 190 27.22 32.47 15.20
C LEU A 190 27.13 32.02 16.66
N GLU A 191 26.68 32.89 17.57
CA GLU A 191 26.50 32.57 18.99
C GLU A 191 25.47 31.44 19.19
N GLN A 192 24.34 31.46 18.45
CA GLN A 192 23.37 30.36 18.50
C GLN A 192 23.88 29.07 17.86
N HIS A 193 24.73 29.16 16.82
CA HIS A 193 25.34 27.98 16.20
C HIS A 193 26.34 27.30 17.15
N ASP A 194 27.09 28.08 17.95
CA ASP A 194 28.01 27.54 18.96
C ASP A 194 27.29 27.02 20.23
N GLN A 195 26.21 27.67 20.68
CA GLN A 195 25.35 27.13 21.75
C GLN A 195 24.65 25.82 21.32
N GLY A 196 24.25 25.71 20.05
CA GLY A 196 23.72 24.47 19.46
C GLY A 196 24.73 23.33 19.35
N ARG A 197 26.03 23.64 19.28
CA ARG A 197 27.13 22.66 19.33
C ARG A 197 27.40 22.14 20.74
N GLN A 198 27.30 22.98 21.77
CA GLN A 198 27.54 22.57 23.17
C GLN A 198 26.42 21.72 23.78
N ALA A 199 25.18 21.83 23.29
CA ALA A 199 24.07 20.96 23.71
C ALA A 199 24.16 19.52 23.18
N ARG A 200 25.11 19.20 22.28
CA ARG A 200 25.31 17.86 21.70
C ARG A 200 26.43 17.04 22.36
N THR A 201 27.17 17.58 23.33
CA THR A 201 28.35 16.91 23.93
C THR A 201 28.11 16.38 25.35
N LYS A 202 27.11 15.53 25.54
CA LYS A 202 27.04 14.65 26.71
C LYS A 202 26.27 13.37 26.39
N HIS A 203 26.84 12.51 25.55
CA HIS A 203 26.64 11.06 25.60
C HIS A 203 28.00 10.40 25.45
N GLU A 204 28.27 9.50 26.38
CA GLU A 204 29.56 8.91 26.68
C GLU A 204 30.20 8.21 25.49
N ARG A 205 31.52 8.40 25.36
CA ARG A 205 32.39 7.57 24.53
C ARG A 205 32.40 6.15 25.10
N ILE A 206 31.77 5.22 24.40
CA ILE A 206 32.17 3.82 24.41
C ILE A 206 32.52 3.42 22.98
N ASN A 207 33.81 3.14 22.79
CA ASN A 207 34.49 2.42 21.70
C ASN A 207 34.08 2.69 20.25
N THR A 208 35.04 3.27 19.55
CA THR A 208 35.28 3.16 18.10
C THR A 208 34.94 1.77 17.55
N ARG A 209 33.81 1.67 16.85
CA ARG A 209 33.63 0.70 15.78
C ARG A 209 33.49 1.48 14.47
N LYS A 210 34.37 1.12 13.52
CA LYS A 210 34.45 1.58 12.15
C LYS A 210 33.06 1.96 11.61
N THR A 211 32.88 3.23 11.25
CA THR A 211 31.85 3.64 10.30
C THR A 211 32.11 2.82 9.04
N LEU A 212 31.14 2.00 8.61
CA LEU A 212 31.15 1.41 7.28
C LEU A 212 31.01 2.58 6.30
N ILE A 213 32.14 3.12 5.84
CA ILE A 213 32.15 4.00 4.67
C ILE A 213 31.93 3.05 3.49
N ILE A 214 30.75 3.11 2.89
CA ILE A 214 30.46 2.44 1.64
C ILE A 214 30.43 3.56 0.60
N GLU A 215 31.44 3.60 -0.26
CA GLU A 215 31.53 4.63 -1.30
C GLU A 215 30.50 4.32 -2.40
N SER A 216 29.71 5.32 -2.81
CA SER A 216 28.83 5.26 -3.97
C SER A 216 29.65 5.37 -5.26
N SER A 217 29.26 4.62 -6.29
CA SER A 217 29.89 4.64 -7.61
C SER A 217 28.96 5.29 -8.63
N PRO A 218 29.47 6.05 -9.63
CA PRO A 218 28.64 6.55 -10.73
C PRO A 218 27.88 5.42 -11.46
N ASP A 219 28.49 4.24 -11.54
CA ASP A 219 27.92 3.06 -12.20
C ASP A 219 26.88 2.32 -11.33
N ASP A 220 26.50 2.87 -10.17
CA ASP A 220 25.40 2.37 -9.36
C ASP A 220 24.03 2.58 -10.02
N ASP A 221 23.94 3.49 -10.99
CA ASP A 221 22.78 3.75 -11.83
C ASP A 221 23.11 3.43 -13.29
N LEU A 222 22.35 2.49 -13.88
CA LEU A 222 22.59 2.06 -15.26
C LEU A 222 22.42 3.21 -16.26
N VAL A 223 21.65 4.25 -15.93
CA VAL A 223 21.46 5.41 -16.82
C VAL A 223 22.76 6.18 -17.07
N ASN A 224 23.77 6.01 -16.21
CA ASN A 224 25.08 6.67 -16.37
C ASN A 224 26.05 5.88 -17.28
N LEU A 225 25.66 4.69 -17.77
CA LEU A 225 26.50 3.90 -18.66
C LEU A 225 26.59 4.53 -20.05
N GLU A 226 27.78 4.51 -20.65
CA GLU A 226 28.03 5.06 -21.99
C GLU A 226 27.29 4.27 -23.09
N PHE A 227 27.13 2.96 -22.91
CA PHE A 227 26.44 2.06 -23.83
C PHE A 227 25.33 1.29 -23.10
N LEU A 228 24.10 1.41 -23.61
CA LEU A 228 22.89 0.77 -23.08
C LEU A 228 22.42 -0.37 -23.98
N ASP A 229 23.28 -1.36 -24.21
CA ASP A 229 22.93 -2.62 -24.87
C ASP A 229 22.74 -3.76 -23.86
N GLU A 230 22.06 -4.81 -24.30
CA GLU A 230 21.70 -5.96 -23.45
C GLU A 230 22.95 -6.65 -22.86
N GLU A 231 24.03 -6.80 -23.63
CA GLU A 231 25.25 -7.47 -23.17
C GLU A 231 25.97 -6.64 -22.10
N THR A 232 26.07 -5.32 -22.30
CA THR A 232 26.67 -4.40 -21.34
C THR A 232 25.89 -4.37 -20.03
N ILE A 233 24.56 -4.28 -20.08
CA ILE A 233 23.69 -4.28 -18.89
C ILE A 233 23.85 -5.61 -18.12
N ILE A 234 23.78 -6.74 -18.83
CA ILE A 234 23.92 -8.07 -18.24
C ILE A 234 25.29 -8.23 -17.57
N SER A 235 26.37 -7.87 -18.27
CA SER A 235 27.73 -7.96 -17.76
C SER A 235 27.92 -7.12 -16.49
N HIS A 236 27.36 -5.91 -16.46
CA HIS A 236 27.44 -5.03 -15.30
C HIS A 236 26.66 -5.57 -14.10
N LEU A 237 25.41 -6.01 -14.31
CA LEU A 237 24.60 -6.64 -13.28
C LEU A 237 25.28 -7.91 -12.73
N GLN A 238 25.88 -8.72 -13.60
CA GLN A 238 26.62 -9.91 -13.21
C GLN A 238 27.85 -9.57 -12.37
N LYS A 239 28.61 -8.54 -12.74
CA LYS A 239 29.76 -8.07 -11.95
C LYS A 239 29.33 -7.65 -10.55
N ARG A 240 28.31 -6.79 -10.44
CA ARG A 240 27.75 -6.34 -9.15
C ARG A 240 27.26 -7.51 -8.30
N TYR A 241 26.54 -8.45 -8.92
CA TYR A 241 26.05 -9.65 -8.24
C TYR A 241 27.19 -10.52 -7.69
N ASN A 242 28.27 -10.71 -8.45
CA ASN A 242 29.45 -11.44 -7.99
C ASN A 242 30.15 -10.77 -6.80
N GLU A 243 30.04 -9.45 -6.69
CA GLU A 243 30.53 -8.63 -5.57
C GLU A 243 29.51 -8.54 -4.42
N LEU A 244 28.41 -9.30 -4.48
CA LEU A 244 27.28 -9.29 -3.53
C LEU A 244 26.52 -7.95 -3.44
N GLN A 245 26.66 -7.10 -4.46
CA GLN A 245 25.88 -5.89 -4.64
C GLN A 245 24.61 -6.23 -5.45
N ILE A 246 23.56 -6.60 -4.73
CA ILE A 246 22.32 -7.10 -5.36
C ILE A 246 21.35 -6.02 -5.83
N TYR A 247 21.59 -4.77 -5.46
CA TYR A 247 20.73 -3.63 -5.77
C TYR A 247 21.42 -2.74 -6.80
N THR A 248 20.69 -2.34 -7.85
CA THR A 248 21.19 -1.46 -8.90
C THR A 248 20.08 -0.52 -9.33
N TYR A 249 20.38 0.76 -9.54
CA TYR A 249 19.40 1.73 -10.01
C TYR A 249 19.27 1.72 -11.54
N VAL A 250 18.09 2.08 -12.03
CA VAL A 250 17.80 2.44 -13.42
C VAL A 250 16.83 3.61 -13.42
N GLY A 251 17.33 4.85 -13.35
CA GLY A 251 16.46 6.00 -13.13
C GLY A 251 15.60 5.77 -11.89
N ASP A 252 14.29 6.01 -11.89
CA ASP A 252 13.46 5.81 -10.69
C ASP A 252 13.13 4.35 -10.34
N ILE A 253 13.71 3.39 -11.07
CA ILE A 253 13.54 1.95 -10.85
C ILE A 253 14.71 1.42 -10.01
N LEU A 254 14.40 0.56 -9.03
CA LEU A 254 15.39 -0.23 -8.32
C LEU A 254 15.34 -1.68 -8.81
N ILE A 255 16.43 -2.17 -9.39
CA ILE A 255 16.64 -3.58 -9.69
C ILE A 255 17.15 -4.27 -8.42
N ALA A 256 16.51 -5.38 -8.05
CA ALA A 256 16.97 -6.27 -6.99
C ALA A 256 17.17 -7.69 -7.52
N LEU A 257 18.37 -8.24 -7.35
CA LEU A 257 18.70 -9.61 -7.75
C LEU A 257 18.71 -10.53 -6.52
N ASN A 258 18.00 -11.66 -6.56
CA ASN A 258 17.93 -12.56 -5.42
C ASN A 258 19.30 -13.21 -5.12
N PRO A 259 19.93 -12.98 -3.95
CA PRO A 259 21.21 -13.59 -3.61
C PRO A 259 21.11 -15.08 -3.23
N PHE A 260 19.91 -15.60 -2.94
CA PHE A 260 19.68 -16.92 -2.34
C PHE A 260 20.48 -17.19 -1.05
N GLN A 261 20.92 -16.12 -0.36
CA GLN A 261 21.63 -16.17 0.91
C GLN A 261 21.33 -14.93 1.73
N ALA A 262 21.48 -15.04 3.05
CA ALA A 262 21.32 -13.91 3.95
C ALA A 262 22.50 -12.93 3.84
N LEU A 263 22.22 -11.66 3.61
CA LEU A 263 23.19 -10.58 3.59
C LEU A 263 23.05 -9.71 4.86
N SER A 264 24.17 -9.20 5.38
CA SER A 264 24.21 -8.38 6.61
C SER A 264 23.93 -6.89 6.38
N ILE A 265 23.19 -6.56 5.30
CA ILE A 265 22.90 -5.18 4.85
C ILE A 265 21.56 -4.63 5.35
N TYR A 266 20.79 -5.41 6.13
CA TYR A 266 19.45 -5.03 6.62
C TYR A 266 19.41 -4.71 8.12
N SER A 267 20.57 -4.48 8.74
CA SER A 267 20.63 -4.20 10.18
C SER A 267 20.07 -2.80 10.51
N PRO A 268 19.66 -2.52 11.76
CA PRO A 268 19.23 -1.19 12.17
C PRO A 268 20.27 -0.08 11.95
N GLN A 269 21.55 -0.44 11.78
CA GLN A 269 22.60 0.51 11.43
C GLN A 269 22.47 0.97 9.98
N PHE A 270 22.16 0.05 9.06
CA PHE A 270 21.85 0.39 7.67
C PHE A 270 20.56 1.20 7.56
N SER A 271 19.53 0.92 8.38
CA SER A 271 18.34 1.78 8.41
C SER A 271 18.67 3.23 8.78
N LYS A 272 19.68 3.48 9.62
CA LYS A 272 20.12 4.84 9.95
C LYS A 272 20.95 5.47 8.82
N LEU A 273 21.73 4.66 8.11
CA LEU A 273 22.56 5.11 6.99
C LEU A 273 21.72 5.73 5.87
N TYR A 274 20.55 5.15 5.59
CA TYR A 274 19.65 5.57 4.52
C TYR A 274 18.58 6.60 4.94
N HIS A 275 18.60 7.08 6.20
CA HIS A 275 17.56 7.97 6.69
C HIS A 275 17.80 9.44 6.30
N GLY A 276 16.94 10.01 5.45
CA GLY A 276 16.96 11.43 5.08
C GLY A 276 18.21 11.85 4.30
N VAL A 277 18.82 10.91 3.58
CA VAL A 277 20.03 11.10 2.77
C VAL A 277 19.67 11.17 1.29
N LYS A 278 20.48 11.88 0.49
CA LYS A 278 20.21 11.92 -0.95
C LYS A 278 20.61 10.59 -1.57
N ARG A 279 19.93 10.25 -2.66
CA ARG A 279 20.17 9.02 -3.43
C ARG A 279 21.62 8.84 -3.87
N VAL A 280 22.34 9.92 -4.17
CA VAL A 280 23.75 9.88 -4.61
C VAL A 280 24.75 9.65 -3.47
N ASP A 281 24.32 9.86 -2.22
CA ASP A 281 25.21 9.83 -1.05
C ASP A 281 25.53 8.39 -0.60
N ASN A 282 24.72 7.41 -1.01
CA ASN A 282 24.88 6.00 -0.64
C ASN A 282 24.59 5.08 -1.85
N PRO A 283 25.13 3.85 -1.85
CA PRO A 283 24.83 2.87 -2.90
C PRO A 283 23.33 2.49 -2.98
N PRO A 284 22.90 1.87 -4.08
CA PRO A 284 21.52 1.43 -4.25
C PRO A 284 21.10 0.46 -3.15
N HIS A 285 19.91 0.69 -2.59
CA HIS A 285 19.37 -0.15 -1.53
C HIS A 285 17.86 -0.03 -1.40
N ILE A 286 17.22 -1.11 -0.93
CA ILE A 286 15.76 -1.13 -0.67
C ILE A 286 15.33 -0.08 0.37
N PHE A 287 16.19 0.22 1.35
CA PHE A 287 15.95 1.27 2.35
C PHE A 287 16.00 2.67 1.75
N ALA A 288 16.82 2.91 0.72
CA ALA A 288 16.84 4.19 0.01
C ALA A 288 15.51 4.41 -0.74
N ALA A 289 14.98 3.35 -1.39
CA ALA A 289 13.66 3.42 -2.04
C ALA A 289 12.53 3.69 -1.03
N ALA A 290 12.58 3.05 0.14
CA ALA A 290 11.61 3.29 1.21
C ALA A 290 11.71 4.70 1.82
N ASP A 291 12.93 5.22 2.04
CA ASP A 291 13.14 6.60 2.51
C ASP A 291 12.68 7.60 1.46
N ALA A 292 12.99 7.40 0.17
CA ALA A 292 12.50 8.26 -0.92
C ALA A 292 10.98 8.36 -0.95
N ALA A 293 10.26 7.23 -0.85
CA ALA A 293 8.80 7.25 -0.75
C ALA A 293 8.32 7.94 0.53
N TYR A 294 8.94 7.70 1.68
CA TYR A 294 8.57 8.36 2.93
C TYR A 294 8.80 9.87 2.89
N GLN A 295 9.96 10.32 2.38
CA GLN A 295 10.25 11.75 2.21
C GLN A 295 9.29 12.38 1.21
N GLY A 296 9.01 11.72 0.07
CA GLY A 296 8.03 12.20 -0.91
C GLY A 296 6.65 12.40 -0.28
N MET A 297 6.19 11.46 0.54
CA MET A 297 4.94 11.59 1.29
C MET A 297 4.96 12.82 2.21
N VAL A 298 5.97 12.94 3.07
CA VAL A 298 6.06 14.01 4.08
C VAL A 298 6.28 15.39 3.44
N THR A 299 7.10 15.47 2.39
CA THR A 299 7.45 16.73 1.71
C THR A 299 6.30 17.25 0.85
N PHE A 300 5.63 16.37 0.09
CA PHE A 300 4.60 16.79 -0.87
C PHE A 300 3.17 16.66 -0.34
N CYS A 301 2.98 16.11 0.86
CA CYS A 301 1.67 15.81 1.44
C CYS A 301 0.79 14.98 0.49
N LYS A 302 1.39 14.00 -0.20
CA LYS A 302 0.73 13.12 -1.16
C LYS A 302 0.91 11.67 -0.77
N ASP A 303 -0.13 10.87 -0.97
CA ASP A 303 -0.01 9.42 -0.86
C ASP A 303 1.02 8.90 -1.86
N GLN A 304 1.75 7.86 -1.44
CA GLN A 304 2.84 7.27 -2.21
C GLN A 304 2.55 5.79 -2.43
N CYS A 305 3.00 5.26 -3.57
CA CYS A 305 2.85 3.84 -3.88
C CYS A 305 4.17 3.26 -4.35
N ILE A 306 4.55 2.14 -3.75
CA ILE A 306 5.67 1.31 -4.17
C ILE A 306 5.11 0.04 -4.79
N ILE A 307 5.48 -0.21 -6.04
CA ILE A 307 5.12 -1.44 -6.75
C ILE A 307 6.33 -2.37 -6.77
N ILE A 308 6.13 -3.60 -6.29
CA ILE A 308 7.17 -4.63 -6.30
C ILE A 308 6.75 -5.71 -7.31
N SER A 309 7.50 -5.81 -8.40
CA SER A 309 7.25 -6.72 -9.51
C SER A 309 8.41 -7.70 -9.71
N GLY A 310 8.14 -8.84 -10.34
CA GLY A 310 9.14 -9.89 -10.58
C GLY A 310 8.54 -11.29 -10.63
N GLU A 311 9.29 -12.26 -11.14
CA GLU A 311 8.82 -13.66 -11.24
C GLU A 311 8.63 -14.33 -9.87
N SER A 312 7.91 -15.46 -9.84
CA SER A 312 7.69 -16.24 -8.61
C SER A 312 9.03 -16.72 -8.04
N GLY A 313 9.38 -16.30 -6.82
CA GLY A 313 10.68 -16.64 -6.19
C GLY A 313 11.78 -15.58 -6.36
N ALA A 314 11.51 -14.48 -7.07
CA ALA A 314 12.51 -13.42 -7.26
C ALA A 314 12.87 -12.65 -5.97
N GLY A 315 12.01 -12.66 -4.93
CA GLY A 315 12.27 -11.94 -3.66
C GLY A 315 11.32 -10.78 -3.34
N LYS A 316 10.14 -10.75 -3.99
CA LYS A 316 9.10 -9.72 -3.77
C LYS A 316 8.66 -9.62 -2.32
N THR A 317 8.29 -10.75 -1.72
CA THR A 317 7.78 -10.82 -0.35
C THR A 317 8.81 -10.32 0.67
N GLU A 318 10.08 -10.69 0.50
CA GLU A 318 11.16 -10.22 1.37
C GLU A 318 11.46 -8.74 1.19
N SER A 319 11.45 -8.25 -0.05
CA SER A 319 11.58 -6.82 -0.32
C SER A 319 10.44 -6.04 0.34
N ALA A 320 9.19 -6.51 0.22
CA ALA A 320 8.04 -5.91 0.89
C ALA A 320 8.22 -5.89 2.42
N HIS A 321 8.68 -7.00 3.01
CA HIS A 321 8.96 -7.09 4.45
C HIS A 321 10.00 -6.04 4.89
N LEU A 322 11.12 -5.94 4.17
CA LEU A 322 12.19 -4.98 4.45
C LEU A 322 11.71 -3.52 4.33
N MET A 323 10.84 -3.23 3.37
CA MET A 323 10.23 -1.89 3.23
C MET A 323 9.33 -1.56 4.42
N VAL A 324 8.48 -2.49 4.86
CA VAL A 324 7.64 -2.30 6.05
C VAL A 324 8.50 -2.05 7.29
N GLN A 325 9.55 -2.83 7.47
CA GLN A 325 10.49 -2.67 8.56
C GLN A 325 11.13 -1.28 8.56
N HIS A 326 11.55 -0.79 7.40
CA HIS A 326 12.18 0.51 7.25
C HIS A 326 11.19 1.66 7.43
N LEU A 327 10.02 1.62 6.78
CA LEU A 327 8.96 2.63 6.93
C LEU A 327 8.48 2.75 8.39
N THR A 328 8.40 1.62 9.11
CA THR A 328 8.07 1.62 10.54
C THR A 328 9.17 2.25 11.39
N PHE A 329 10.44 2.12 10.97
CA PHE A 329 11.58 2.80 11.60
C PHE A 329 11.56 4.31 11.34
N LEU A 330 11.31 4.71 10.08
CA LEU A 330 11.27 6.11 9.65
C LEU A 330 10.15 6.90 10.32
N GLY A 331 8.94 6.33 10.35
CA GLY A 331 7.79 7.00 10.93
C GLY A 331 7.75 6.97 12.47
N LYS A 332 8.90 6.74 13.14
CA LYS A 332 9.10 6.85 14.59
C LYS A 332 7.87 6.41 15.39
N ALA A 333 7.41 5.17 15.23
CA ALA A 333 6.21 4.69 15.89
C ALA A 333 6.31 4.95 17.41
N ASN A 334 5.57 5.96 17.90
CA ASN A 334 5.60 6.39 19.31
C ASN A 334 5.18 5.26 20.25
N ASN A 335 4.45 4.26 19.71
CA ASN A 335 3.99 3.08 20.40
C ASN A 335 4.79 1.84 19.94
N ARG A 336 5.68 1.35 20.82
CA ARG A 336 6.44 0.12 20.59
C ARG A 336 5.54 -1.09 20.29
N THR A 337 4.35 -1.14 20.89
CA THR A 337 3.39 -2.22 20.67
C THR A 337 2.82 -2.19 19.26
N LEU A 338 2.52 -1.01 18.69
CA LEU A 338 2.01 -0.90 17.32
C LEU A 338 3.04 -1.37 16.29
N ARG A 339 4.31 -0.98 16.48
CA ARG A 339 5.43 -1.44 15.64
C ARG A 339 5.55 -2.96 15.66
N GLU A 340 5.53 -3.56 16.84
CA GLU A 340 5.61 -5.02 17.00
C GLU A 340 4.41 -5.70 16.33
N LYS A 341 3.20 -5.16 16.50
CA LYS A 341 2.00 -5.66 15.81
C LYS A 341 2.14 -5.65 14.29
N ILE A 342 2.54 -4.52 13.69
CA ILE A 342 2.68 -4.38 12.23
C ILE A 342 3.65 -5.43 11.65
N LEU A 343 4.79 -5.66 12.32
CA LEU A 343 5.79 -6.62 11.84
C LEU A 343 5.32 -8.09 11.95
N GLN A 344 4.47 -8.42 12.92
CA GLN A 344 3.93 -9.78 13.11
C GLN A 344 2.81 -10.14 12.14
N VAL A 345 2.31 -9.17 11.37
CA VAL A 345 1.21 -9.40 10.44
C VAL A 345 1.63 -10.21 9.23
N ASN A 346 2.84 -9.97 8.68
CA ASN A 346 3.31 -10.70 7.50
C ASN A 346 3.43 -12.20 7.77
N PRO A 347 4.13 -12.68 8.82
CA PRO A 347 4.20 -14.12 9.11
C PRO A 347 2.82 -14.78 9.26
N LEU A 348 1.87 -14.09 9.91
CA LEU A 348 0.51 -14.60 10.08
C LEU A 348 -0.22 -14.72 8.75
N VAL A 349 -0.22 -13.66 7.92
CA VAL A 349 -0.93 -13.69 6.64
C VAL A 349 -0.26 -14.65 5.66
N GLU A 350 1.06 -14.77 5.67
CA GLU A 350 1.81 -15.72 4.84
C GLU A 350 1.49 -17.18 5.19
N ALA A 351 1.34 -17.52 6.48
CA ALA A 351 0.93 -18.87 6.84
C ALA A 351 -0.42 -19.28 6.21
N PHE A 352 -1.37 -18.34 6.11
CA PHE A 352 -2.69 -18.60 5.51
C PHE A 352 -2.75 -18.32 3.99
N GLY A 353 -1.82 -17.53 3.46
CA GLY A 353 -1.87 -17.05 2.08
C GLY A 353 -0.80 -17.66 1.16
N ASN A 354 0.25 -18.24 1.71
CA ASN A 354 1.36 -18.81 0.95
C ASN A 354 1.35 -20.33 0.97
N ALA A 355 1.97 -20.92 -0.06
CA ALA A 355 2.14 -22.35 -0.20
C ALA A 355 3.43 -22.70 -0.93
N CYS A 356 3.88 -23.94 -0.75
CA CYS A 356 5.00 -24.51 -1.50
C CYS A 356 4.53 -24.93 -2.90
N THR A 357 5.22 -24.41 -3.91
CA THR A 357 5.06 -24.70 -5.35
C THR A 357 6.30 -25.41 -5.88
N ALA A 358 6.29 -25.86 -7.13
CA ALA A 358 7.45 -26.53 -7.73
C ALA A 358 8.71 -25.66 -7.82
N ILE A 359 8.57 -24.33 -7.77
CA ILE A 359 9.66 -23.35 -8.02
C ILE A 359 9.99 -22.55 -6.76
N ASN A 360 9.01 -22.34 -5.86
CA ASN A 360 9.17 -21.55 -4.65
C ASN A 360 8.46 -22.20 -3.48
N ASP A 361 9.20 -22.43 -2.38
CA ASP A 361 8.71 -23.04 -1.16
C ASP A 361 7.77 -22.15 -0.34
N ASN A 362 7.82 -20.82 -0.51
CA ASN A 362 6.96 -19.83 0.14
C ASN A 362 6.32 -18.91 -0.91
N SER A 363 5.60 -19.48 -1.87
CA SER A 363 4.93 -18.72 -2.94
C SER A 363 3.66 -18.08 -2.43
N SER A 364 3.55 -16.75 -2.53
CA SER A 364 2.30 -16.05 -2.24
C SER A 364 1.21 -16.50 -3.21
N ARG A 365 0.10 -17.02 -2.64
CA ARG A 365 -1.09 -17.48 -3.38
C ARG A 365 -2.27 -16.52 -3.21
N PHE A 366 -1.97 -15.26 -2.91
CA PHE A 366 -2.86 -14.10 -2.93
C PHE A 366 -2.04 -12.83 -3.20
N GLY A 367 -2.68 -11.79 -3.72
CA GLY A 367 -2.11 -10.44 -3.85
C GLY A 367 -2.37 -9.64 -2.59
N LYS A 368 -1.37 -8.86 -2.17
CA LYS A 368 -1.35 -8.07 -0.94
C LYS A 368 -1.08 -6.61 -1.28
N TYR A 369 -1.97 -5.74 -0.83
CA TYR A 369 -1.71 -4.31 -0.78
C TYR A 369 -1.70 -3.86 0.67
N LEU A 370 -0.53 -3.44 1.13
CA LEU A 370 -0.31 -2.99 2.50
C LEU A 370 -0.18 -1.46 2.50
N GLU A 371 -1.11 -0.80 3.16
CA GLU A 371 -1.15 0.64 3.35
C GLU A 371 -0.58 0.95 4.74
N MET A 372 0.61 1.53 4.78
CA MET A 372 1.15 2.13 6.00
C MET A 372 0.54 3.51 6.17
N LYS A 373 -0.13 3.76 7.31
CA LYS A 373 -0.81 5.03 7.59
C LYS A 373 0.04 5.92 8.47
N PHE A 374 0.18 7.18 8.07
CA PHE A 374 1.01 8.16 8.75
C PHE A 374 0.22 9.43 9.08
N THR A 375 0.57 10.04 10.22
CA THR A 375 0.15 11.40 10.54
C THR A 375 0.75 12.37 9.51
N PRO A 376 0.19 13.59 9.40
CA PRO A 376 0.80 14.64 8.59
C PRO A 376 2.26 14.96 8.97
N THR A 377 2.65 14.65 10.21
CA THR A 377 4.03 14.82 10.73
C THR A 377 4.95 13.63 10.43
N GLY A 378 4.47 12.61 9.70
CA GLY A 378 5.22 11.41 9.32
C GLY A 378 5.23 10.30 10.37
N ALA A 379 4.48 10.40 11.47
CA ALA A 379 4.44 9.36 12.49
C ALA A 379 3.51 8.20 12.10
N VAL A 380 3.90 6.94 12.32
CA VAL A 380 3.04 5.77 12.02
C VAL A 380 1.80 5.77 12.93
N MET A 381 0.62 5.83 12.33
CA MET A 381 -0.68 5.72 13.01
C MET A 381 -1.21 4.29 13.03
N GLY A 382 -0.90 3.50 11.99
CA GLY A 382 -1.40 2.15 11.84
C GLY A 382 -1.10 1.60 10.46
N ALA A 383 -1.72 0.47 10.15
CA ALA A 383 -1.61 -0.13 8.82
C ALA A 383 -2.94 -0.77 8.41
N LYS A 384 -3.13 -0.94 7.11
CA LYS A 384 -4.29 -1.62 6.53
C LYS A 384 -3.82 -2.56 5.43
N ILE A 385 -4.33 -3.78 5.44
CA ILE A 385 -4.08 -4.80 4.43
C ILE A 385 -5.33 -5.04 3.63
N SER A 386 -5.13 -5.12 2.32
CA SER A 386 -6.15 -5.56 1.39
C SER A 386 -5.66 -6.82 0.67
N GLU A 387 -6.52 -7.84 0.64
CA GLU A 387 -6.26 -9.13 -0.01
C GLU A 387 -6.96 -9.22 -1.37
N TYR A 388 -6.29 -9.87 -2.34
CA TYR A 388 -6.80 -10.06 -3.68
C TYR A 388 -6.49 -11.47 -4.20
N LEU A 389 -7.41 -12.00 -5.02
CA LEU A 389 -7.19 -13.22 -5.81
C LEU A 389 -6.59 -14.40 -5.03
N LEU A 390 -7.08 -14.66 -3.81
CA LEU A 390 -6.70 -15.87 -3.08
C LEU A 390 -7.02 -17.11 -3.93
N GLU A 391 -6.04 -17.98 -4.13
CA GLU A 391 -6.16 -19.23 -4.89
C GLU A 391 -6.94 -20.30 -4.08
N LYS A 392 -8.25 -20.10 -3.90
CA LYS A 392 -9.11 -20.97 -3.07
C LYS A 392 -9.09 -22.43 -3.54
N SER A 393 -8.90 -22.68 -4.83
CA SER A 393 -8.83 -24.03 -5.41
C SER A 393 -7.69 -24.86 -4.81
N ARG A 394 -6.60 -24.23 -4.33
CA ARG A 394 -5.50 -24.90 -3.64
C ARG A 394 -5.93 -25.64 -2.37
N VAL A 395 -7.01 -25.20 -1.72
CA VAL A 395 -7.54 -25.86 -0.52
C VAL A 395 -7.94 -27.30 -0.80
N ILE A 396 -8.53 -27.56 -1.97
CA ILE A 396 -9.12 -28.86 -2.31
C ILE A 396 -8.22 -29.71 -3.22
N LYS A 397 -7.29 -29.09 -3.96
CA LYS A 397 -6.46 -29.76 -4.95
C LYS A 397 -5.14 -29.04 -5.19
N GLN A 398 -4.06 -29.80 -5.27
CA GLN A 398 -2.71 -29.28 -5.55
C GLN A 398 -2.10 -30.03 -6.75
N ALA A 399 -1.23 -29.36 -7.50
CA ALA A 399 -0.49 -30.01 -8.57
C ALA A 399 0.59 -30.95 -8.02
N THR A 400 1.08 -31.87 -8.85
CA THR A 400 2.12 -32.83 -8.46
C THR A 400 3.38 -32.09 -7.98
N GLY A 401 3.80 -32.36 -6.74
CA GLY A 401 4.97 -31.72 -6.12
C GLY A 401 4.67 -30.43 -5.36
N GLU A 402 3.42 -29.93 -5.41
CA GLU A 402 3.00 -28.76 -4.64
C GLU A 402 2.29 -29.16 -3.34
N LYS A 403 2.16 -28.19 -2.43
CA LYS A 403 1.47 -28.35 -1.15
C LYS A 403 0.27 -27.43 -1.04
N ASN A 404 -0.57 -27.72 -0.05
CA ASN A 404 -1.64 -26.82 0.38
C ASN A 404 -1.05 -25.59 1.09
N PHE A 405 -1.88 -24.66 1.57
CA PHE A 405 -1.44 -23.53 2.38
C PHE A 405 -0.68 -23.98 3.63
N HIS A 406 0.37 -23.24 4.00
CA HIS A 406 1.28 -23.60 5.09
C HIS A 406 0.57 -23.85 6.41
N ILE A 407 -0.45 -23.06 6.71
CA ILE A 407 -1.21 -23.13 7.96
C ILE A 407 -1.77 -24.52 8.21
N PHE A 408 -2.21 -25.27 7.18
CA PHE A 408 -2.75 -26.62 7.40
C PHE A 408 -1.68 -27.58 7.93
N TYR A 409 -0.43 -27.45 7.48
CA TYR A 409 0.69 -28.27 7.95
C TYR A 409 1.16 -27.83 9.32
N TYR A 410 1.32 -26.52 9.56
CA TYR A 410 1.76 -25.98 10.84
C TYR A 410 0.75 -26.30 11.94
N PHE A 411 -0.53 -26.02 11.69
CA PHE A 411 -1.63 -26.31 12.59
C PHE A 411 -1.71 -27.80 12.96
N TYR A 412 -1.73 -28.68 11.96
CA TYR A 412 -1.86 -30.11 12.19
C TYR A 412 -0.65 -30.66 12.95
N ALA A 413 0.57 -30.28 12.58
CA ALA A 413 1.77 -30.68 13.30
C ALA A 413 1.80 -30.13 14.73
N GLY A 414 1.42 -28.88 14.91
CA GLY A 414 1.27 -28.25 16.22
C GLY A 414 0.33 -29.03 17.14
N LEU A 415 -0.85 -29.39 16.64
CA LEU A 415 -1.81 -30.21 17.39
C LEU A 415 -1.31 -31.63 17.67
N TYR A 416 -0.58 -32.23 16.73
CA TYR A 416 0.03 -33.56 16.93
C TYR A 416 1.01 -33.53 18.10
N HIS A 417 1.96 -32.59 18.10
CA HIS A 417 2.98 -32.47 19.16
C HIS A 417 2.42 -32.02 20.51
N GLN A 418 1.24 -31.39 20.52
CA GLN A 418 0.52 -31.00 21.74
C GLN A 418 -0.48 -32.04 22.25
N ASP A 419 -0.59 -33.20 21.58
CA ASP A 419 -1.59 -34.25 21.86
C ASP A 419 -3.05 -33.72 21.85
N LYS A 420 -3.35 -32.80 20.92
CA LYS A 420 -4.65 -32.13 20.80
C LYS A 420 -5.44 -32.50 19.54
N LEU A 421 -4.92 -33.37 18.66
CA LEU A 421 -5.63 -33.78 17.44
C LEU A 421 -7.03 -34.33 17.73
N LYS A 422 -7.17 -35.15 18.78
CA LYS A 422 -8.47 -35.72 19.19
C LYS A 422 -9.46 -34.63 19.62
N SER A 423 -9.00 -33.58 20.31
CA SER A 423 -9.84 -32.45 20.72
C SER A 423 -10.40 -31.68 19.52
N TYR A 424 -9.70 -31.72 18.38
CA TYR A 424 -10.11 -31.12 17.12
C TYR A 424 -10.65 -32.15 16.11
N ARG A 425 -10.92 -33.39 16.56
CA ARG A 425 -11.47 -34.48 15.74
C ARG A 425 -10.69 -34.72 14.44
N LEU A 426 -9.36 -34.69 14.53
CA LEU A 426 -8.46 -34.98 13.42
C LEU A 426 -7.82 -36.36 13.60
N PRO A 427 -7.62 -37.12 12.51
CA PRO A 427 -6.94 -38.42 12.55
C PRO A 427 -5.47 -38.25 12.98
N ASP A 428 -4.89 -39.28 13.60
CA ASP A 428 -3.49 -39.29 14.07
C ASP A 428 -2.57 -40.16 13.19
N LYS A 429 -3.14 -41.12 12.44
CA LYS A 429 -2.40 -42.09 11.63
C LYS A 429 -2.39 -41.77 10.14
N ILE A 430 -3.49 -41.22 9.63
CA ILE A 430 -3.71 -41.00 8.19
C ILE A 430 -3.87 -39.48 8.00
N PRO A 431 -3.10 -38.87 7.09
CA PRO A 431 -3.24 -37.44 6.83
C PRO A 431 -4.62 -37.18 6.19
N PRO A 432 -5.31 -36.08 6.55
CA PRO A 432 -6.54 -35.67 5.87
C PRO A 432 -6.34 -35.48 4.36
N ARG A 433 -7.37 -35.81 3.56
CA ARG A 433 -7.32 -35.81 2.09
C ARG A 433 -6.75 -34.52 1.48
N TYR A 434 -7.12 -33.36 2.02
CA TYR A 434 -6.70 -32.06 1.47
C TYR A 434 -5.23 -31.70 1.74
N ILE A 435 -4.54 -32.38 2.64
CA ILE A 435 -3.10 -32.20 2.86
C ILE A 435 -2.28 -33.40 2.40
N ASP A 436 -2.95 -34.51 2.08
CA ASP A 436 -2.31 -35.73 1.60
C ASP A 436 -1.91 -35.58 0.13
N SER A 437 -0.63 -35.29 -0.10
CA SER A 437 -0.04 -35.40 -1.43
C SER A 437 0.42 -36.84 -1.63
N GLN A 438 -0.12 -37.55 -2.64
CA GLN A 438 0.22 -38.95 -3.00
C GLN A 438 1.74 -39.24 -3.16
N HIS A 439 2.59 -38.21 -3.16
CA HIS A 439 4.04 -38.29 -3.31
C HIS A 439 4.86 -37.76 -2.12
N CYS A 440 4.30 -37.04 -1.14
CA CYS A 440 5.03 -36.66 0.08
C CYS A 440 4.64 -37.53 1.26
N LYS A 441 5.61 -37.88 2.10
CA LYS A 441 5.36 -38.55 3.37
C LYS A 441 4.91 -37.53 4.42
N VAL A 442 3.76 -36.91 4.19
CA VAL A 442 3.22 -35.80 5.00
C VAL A 442 3.23 -36.13 6.49
N MET A 443 2.78 -37.34 6.86
CA MET A 443 2.83 -37.80 8.25
C MET A 443 4.24 -37.97 8.80
N GLN A 444 5.20 -38.46 8.01
CA GLN A 444 6.59 -38.55 8.45
C GLN A 444 7.17 -37.16 8.69
N ASP A 445 6.92 -36.21 7.80
CA ASP A 445 7.35 -34.82 7.94
C ASP A 445 6.70 -34.18 9.17
N ILE A 446 5.40 -34.37 9.42
CA ILE A 446 4.70 -33.84 10.59
C ILE A 446 5.30 -34.36 11.91
N VAL A 447 5.61 -35.66 11.96
CA VAL A 447 6.14 -36.31 13.19
C VAL A 447 7.59 -35.92 13.43
N THR A 448 8.41 -35.85 12.37
CA THR A 448 9.87 -35.68 12.49
C THR A 448 10.34 -34.23 12.37
N SER A 449 9.58 -33.37 11.69
CA SER A 449 9.98 -31.99 11.41
C SER A 449 9.75 -31.10 12.62
N LYS A 450 10.85 -30.72 13.27
CA LYS A 450 10.84 -29.65 14.27
C LYS A 450 10.39 -28.32 13.65
N LEU A 451 10.61 -28.11 12.36
CA LEU A 451 10.28 -26.87 11.65
C LEU A 451 8.79 -26.54 11.70
N TYR A 452 7.89 -27.50 11.41
CA TYR A 452 6.45 -27.21 11.41
C TYR A 452 5.92 -26.90 12.81
N LYS A 453 6.51 -27.51 13.83
CA LYS A 453 6.20 -27.21 15.23
C LYS A 453 6.65 -25.80 15.60
N ASP A 454 7.91 -25.47 15.31
CA ASP A 454 8.47 -24.15 15.61
C ASP A 454 7.68 -23.04 14.87
N GLN A 455 7.30 -23.29 13.61
CA GLN A 455 6.42 -22.40 12.83
C GLN A 455 5.02 -22.27 13.44
N PHE A 456 4.42 -23.35 13.94
CA PHE A 456 3.14 -23.26 14.63
C PHE A 456 3.20 -22.41 15.91
N ASP A 457 4.27 -22.57 16.68
CA ASP A 457 4.49 -21.78 17.89
C ASP A 457 4.72 -20.29 17.54
N GLU A 458 5.40 -19.98 16.44
CA GLU A 458 5.54 -18.63 15.88
C GLU A 458 4.17 -18.04 15.49
N ILE A 459 3.32 -18.78 14.77
CA ILE A 459 1.98 -18.29 14.39
C ILE A 459 1.08 -18.05 15.61
N ARG A 460 1.17 -18.89 16.65
CA ARG A 460 0.47 -18.63 17.92
C ARG A 460 0.92 -17.34 18.57
N GLU A 461 2.22 -17.07 18.54
CA GLU A 461 2.78 -15.83 19.06
C GLU A 461 2.35 -14.62 18.22
N CYS A 462 2.26 -14.74 16.89
CA CYS A 462 1.70 -13.70 16.03
C CYS A 462 0.25 -13.34 16.43
N PHE A 463 -0.62 -14.34 16.61
CA PHE A 463 -2.00 -14.12 17.06
C PHE A 463 -2.04 -13.34 18.39
N ARG A 464 -1.19 -13.73 19.35
CA ARG A 464 -1.08 -13.10 20.67
C ARG A 464 -0.60 -11.66 20.59
N ILE A 465 0.47 -11.38 19.83
CA ILE A 465 1.06 -10.03 19.72
C ILE A 465 0.11 -9.08 19.00
N ILE A 466 -0.52 -9.51 17.90
CA ILE A 466 -1.48 -8.69 17.15
C ILE A 466 -2.70 -8.34 18.02
N GLY A 467 -3.12 -9.29 18.87
CA GLY A 467 -4.17 -9.09 19.87
C GLY A 467 -5.47 -9.85 19.58
N PHE A 468 -5.39 -10.99 18.90
CA PHE A 468 -6.52 -11.90 18.78
C PHE A 468 -6.85 -12.53 20.14
N THR A 469 -8.13 -12.78 20.40
CA THR A 469 -8.54 -13.47 21.63
C THR A 469 -8.38 -14.98 21.47
N GLU A 470 -8.19 -15.70 22.58
CA GLU A 470 -8.10 -17.17 22.56
C GLU A 470 -9.38 -17.82 21.99
N GLU A 471 -10.55 -17.21 22.19
CA GLU A 471 -11.84 -17.66 21.62
C GLU A 471 -11.85 -17.53 20.09
N GLU A 472 -11.30 -16.43 19.56
CA GLU A 472 -11.14 -16.19 18.13
C GLU A 472 -10.19 -17.22 17.51
N VAL A 473 -9.01 -17.40 18.11
CA VAL A 473 -8.01 -18.38 17.65
C VAL A 473 -8.56 -19.80 17.70
N THR A 474 -9.27 -20.17 18.76
CA THR A 474 -9.94 -21.48 18.86
C THR A 474 -10.97 -21.66 17.75
N SER A 475 -11.73 -20.62 17.41
CA SER A 475 -12.71 -20.68 16.31
C SER A 475 -12.03 -20.84 14.95
N VAL A 476 -10.90 -20.15 14.71
CA VAL A 476 -10.06 -20.34 13.51
C VAL A 476 -9.62 -21.80 13.39
N TYR A 477 -9.08 -22.39 14.45
CA TYR A 477 -8.63 -23.78 14.47
C TYR A 477 -9.77 -24.79 14.28
N ARG A 478 -10.95 -24.52 14.83
CA ARG A 478 -12.14 -25.36 14.58
C ARG A 478 -12.56 -25.33 13.10
N ILE A 479 -12.54 -24.16 12.46
CA ILE A 479 -12.88 -24.04 11.04
C ILE A 479 -11.83 -24.74 10.16
N LEU A 480 -10.53 -24.59 10.45
CA LEU A 480 -9.47 -25.32 9.74
C LEU A 480 -9.64 -26.83 9.86
N SER A 481 -9.91 -27.33 11.08
CA SER A 481 -10.18 -28.75 11.33
C SER A 481 -11.44 -29.24 10.62
N ALA A 482 -12.48 -28.40 10.55
CA ALA A 482 -13.71 -28.72 9.85
C ALA A 482 -13.48 -28.82 8.34
N ILE A 483 -12.64 -27.97 7.75
CA ILE A 483 -12.28 -28.04 6.33
C ILE A 483 -11.56 -29.38 6.04
N LEU A 484 -10.61 -29.78 6.89
CA LEU A 484 -9.91 -31.06 6.75
C LEU A 484 -10.85 -32.26 6.87
N ASN A 485 -11.78 -32.24 7.85
CA ASN A 485 -12.81 -33.28 7.99
C ASN A 485 -13.80 -33.29 6.82
N THR A 486 -14.19 -32.11 6.32
CA THR A 486 -15.08 -31.97 5.15
C THR A 486 -14.45 -32.64 3.94
N GLY A 487 -13.15 -32.49 3.71
CA GLY A 487 -12.44 -33.16 2.62
C GLY A 487 -12.44 -34.70 2.71
N ASN A 488 -12.54 -35.25 3.92
CA ASN A 488 -12.62 -36.69 4.15
C ASN A 488 -14.03 -37.26 3.93
N ILE A 489 -15.05 -36.44 3.70
CA ILE A 489 -16.40 -36.93 3.36
C ILE A 489 -16.34 -37.61 1.99
N GLU A 490 -16.79 -38.86 1.95
CA GLU A 490 -16.89 -39.66 0.73
C GLU A 490 -18.35 -39.82 0.35
N PHE A 491 -18.60 -39.94 -0.96
CA PHE A 491 -19.93 -40.13 -1.51
C PHE A 491 -19.96 -41.43 -2.32
N ALA A 492 -21.04 -42.19 -2.18
CA ALA A 492 -21.30 -43.40 -2.94
C ALA A 492 -22.64 -43.28 -3.69
N ALA A 493 -22.75 -43.94 -4.84
CA ALA A 493 -24.00 -43.95 -5.61
C ALA A 493 -24.97 -44.99 -5.04
N ILE A 494 -26.23 -44.60 -4.81
CA ILE A 494 -27.31 -45.54 -4.50
C ILE A 494 -27.97 -45.96 -5.81
N THR A 495 -27.97 -47.25 -6.12
CA THR A 495 -28.76 -47.80 -7.23
C THR A 495 -30.12 -48.25 -6.72
N SER A 496 -31.19 -47.48 -6.98
CA SER A 496 -32.57 -47.90 -6.72
C SER A 496 -33.35 -48.06 -8.03
N GLN A 497 -34.42 -48.87 -8.04
CA GLN A 497 -35.21 -49.18 -9.25
C GLN A 497 -35.83 -47.95 -9.95
N HIS A 498 -35.86 -46.78 -9.30
CA HIS A 498 -36.47 -45.55 -9.82
C HIS A 498 -35.59 -44.29 -9.73
N GLN A 499 -34.38 -44.36 -9.16
CA GLN A 499 -33.45 -43.22 -9.05
C GLN A 499 -32.01 -43.69 -9.24
N THR A 500 -31.39 -43.30 -10.36
CA THR A 500 -29.99 -43.61 -10.73
C THR A 500 -28.99 -42.55 -10.27
N ASP A 501 -29.47 -41.35 -9.91
CA ASP A 501 -28.64 -40.14 -9.76
C ASP A 501 -28.54 -39.68 -8.29
N LYS A 502 -28.68 -40.60 -7.33
CA LYS A 502 -28.65 -40.30 -5.89
C LYS A 502 -27.31 -40.66 -5.26
N SER A 503 -26.70 -39.73 -4.53
CA SER A 503 -25.55 -39.97 -3.67
C SER A 503 -25.93 -40.21 -2.21
N GLU A 504 -25.14 -40.99 -1.50
CA GLU A 504 -25.15 -41.11 -0.03
C GLU A 504 -23.75 -40.94 0.56
N VAL A 505 -23.69 -40.72 1.88
CA VAL A 505 -22.46 -40.70 2.66
C VAL A 505 -22.32 -42.05 3.39
N PRO A 506 -21.47 -42.97 2.92
CA PRO A 506 -21.39 -44.33 3.46
C PRO A 506 -20.76 -44.38 4.87
N ASN A 507 -19.86 -43.45 5.18
CA ASN A 507 -19.28 -43.29 6.51
C ASN A 507 -19.57 -41.89 7.04
N SER A 508 -20.41 -41.80 8.07
CA SER A 508 -20.83 -40.53 8.67
C SER A 508 -19.76 -39.91 9.58
N GLU A 509 -18.68 -40.61 9.94
CA GLU A 509 -17.69 -40.12 10.92
C GLU A 509 -17.10 -38.76 10.53
N ALA A 510 -16.61 -38.63 9.29
CA ALA A 510 -16.03 -37.37 8.80
C ALA A 510 -17.09 -36.24 8.75
N LEU A 511 -18.33 -36.59 8.40
CA LEU A 511 -19.45 -35.66 8.31
C LEU A 511 -19.89 -35.18 9.70
N GLU A 512 -20.03 -36.09 10.67
CA GLU A 512 -20.33 -35.78 12.07
C GLU A 512 -19.23 -34.95 12.73
N ASN A 513 -17.96 -35.26 12.41
CA ASN A 513 -16.83 -34.48 12.89
C ASN A 513 -16.84 -33.06 12.32
N ALA A 514 -17.05 -32.90 11.01
CA ALA A 514 -17.18 -31.59 10.37
C ALA A 514 -18.36 -30.80 10.96
N ALA A 515 -19.53 -31.42 11.08
CA ALA A 515 -20.73 -30.81 11.64
C ALA A 515 -20.52 -30.36 13.09
N SER A 516 -19.91 -31.21 13.93
CA SER A 516 -19.61 -30.87 15.33
C SER A 516 -18.62 -29.72 15.46
N LEU A 517 -17.58 -29.68 14.63
CA LEU A 517 -16.58 -28.60 14.65
C LEU A 517 -17.18 -27.25 14.22
N LEU A 518 -18.06 -27.28 13.21
CA LEU A 518 -18.83 -26.14 12.72
C LEU A 518 -20.04 -25.80 13.62
N SER A 519 -20.34 -26.63 14.62
CA SER A 519 -21.51 -26.48 15.50
C SER A 519 -22.83 -26.39 14.74
N ILE A 520 -23.04 -27.29 13.77
CA ILE A 520 -24.26 -27.42 12.94
C ILE A 520 -24.84 -28.83 13.04
N GLY A 521 -26.09 -29.02 12.61
CA GLY A 521 -26.72 -30.34 12.53
C GLY A 521 -26.06 -31.23 11.46
N HIS A 522 -25.70 -32.46 11.81
CA HIS A 522 -25.07 -33.39 10.87
C HIS A 522 -26.09 -33.89 9.82
N GLU A 523 -27.34 -34.15 10.19
CA GLU A 523 -28.41 -34.51 9.25
C GLU A 523 -28.67 -33.39 8.23
N GLU A 524 -28.76 -32.13 8.69
CA GLU A 524 -28.94 -30.94 7.86
C GLU A 524 -27.76 -30.77 6.88
N LEU A 525 -26.52 -30.98 7.35
CA LEU A 525 -25.33 -30.92 6.52
C LEU A 525 -25.35 -32.03 5.44
N GLN A 526 -25.73 -33.25 5.82
CA GLN A 526 -25.83 -34.36 4.88
C GLN A 526 -26.87 -34.08 3.79
N GLU A 527 -28.05 -33.58 4.16
CA GLU A 527 -29.09 -33.22 3.20
C GLU A 527 -28.61 -32.12 2.26
N ALA A 528 -27.96 -31.07 2.77
CA ALA A 528 -27.46 -29.96 1.96
C ALA A 528 -26.30 -30.36 1.02
N LEU A 529 -25.55 -31.41 1.34
CA LEU A 529 -24.50 -31.96 0.47
C LEU A 529 -25.07 -32.90 -0.61
N THR A 530 -26.03 -33.74 -0.23
CA THR A 530 -26.55 -34.82 -1.07
C THR A 530 -27.80 -34.46 -1.85
N SER A 531 -28.39 -33.30 -1.59
CA SER A 531 -29.57 -32.78 -2.28
C SER A 531 -29.45 -31.28 -2.52
N HIS A 532 -30.26 -30.75 -3.44
CA HIS A 532 -30.42 -29.33 -3.63
C HIS A 532 -31.89 -28.97 -3.84
N CYS A 533 -32.27 -27.82 -3.29
CA CYS A 533 -33.62 -27.30 -3.35
C CYS A 533 -33.75 -26.24 -4.46
N VAL A 534 -34.66 -26.44 -5.41
CA VAL A 534 -34.95 -25.48 -6.48
C VAL A 534 -36.39 -24.98 -6.34
N VAL A 535 -36.54 -23.67 -6.13
CA VAL A 535 -37.85 -23.02 -6.12
C VAL A 535 -38.19 -22.57 -7.55
N THR A 536 -39.19 -23.20 -8.16
CA THR A 536 -39.65 -22.85 -9.51
C THR A 536 -41.15 -22.55 -9.46
N ARG A 537 -41.56 -21.35 -9.90
CA ARG A 537 -42.99 -20.94 -9.97
C ARG A 537 -43.77 -21.07 -8.65
N GLY A 538 -43.10 -20.92 -7.51
CA GLY A 538 -43.71 -21.03 -6.18
C GLY A 538 -43.74 -22.45 -5.60
N GLU A 539 -43.30 -23.46 -6.36
CA GLU A 539 -43.13 -24.83 -5.88
C GLU A 539 -41.66 -25.10 -5.52
N THR A 540 -41.47 -25.78 -4.40
CA THR A 540 -40.16 -26.17 -3.88
C THR A 540 -39.87 -27.61 -4.30
N ILE A 541 -38.96 -27.81 -5.26
CA ILE A 541 -38.58 -29.13 -5.76
C ILE A 541 -37.23 -29.51 -5.14
N ILE A 542 -37.19 -30.60 -4.38
CA ILE A 542 -35.96 -31.19 -3.86
C ILE A 542 -35.44 -32.20 -4.88
N ARG A 543 -34.18 -32.03 -5.31
CA ARG A 543 -33.49 -32.95 -6.21
C ARG A 543 -32.28 -33.54 -5.51
N THR A 544 -32.07 -34.84 -5.65
CA THR A 544 -30.87 -35.50 -5.16
C THR A 544 -29.67 -35.15 -6.04
N ASN A 545 -28.50 -35.03 -5.44
CA ASN A 545 -27.23 -34.84 -6.12
C ASN A 545 -26.63 -36.19 -6.50
N THR A 546 -26.01 -36.23 -7.68
CA THR A 546 -25.08 -37.31 -8.07
C THR A 546 -23.80 -37.25 -7.21
N VAL A 547 -23.02 -38.33 -7.20
CA VAL A 547 -21.70 -38.38 -6.50
C VAL A 547 -20.79 -37.22 -6.89
N ASP A 548 -20.65 -36.95 -8.19
CA ASP A 548 -19.81 -35.86 -8.70
C ASP A 548 -20.33 -34.51 -8.20
N LYS A 549 -21.64 -34.28 -8.33
CA LYS A 549 -22.25 -33.03 -7.85
C LYS A 549 -22.09 -32.84 -6.34
N ALA A 550 -22.29 -33.87 -5.52
CA ALA A 550 -22.11 -33.80 -4.07
C ALA A 550 -20.64 -33.50 -3.70
N THR A 551 -19.70 -34.07 -4.47
CA THR A 551 -18.26 -33.76 -4.37
C THR A 551 -17.98 -32.30 -4.66
N ASP A 552 -18.56 -31.75 -5.74
CA ASP A 552 -18.43 -30.32 -6.07
C ASP A 552 -19.00 -29.43 -4.96
N VAL A 553 -20.14 -29.80 -4.36
CA VAL A 553 -20.76 -29.03 -3.26
C VAL A 553 -19.86 -29.03 -2.02
N ARG A 554 -19.32 -30.19 -1.63
CA ARG A 554 -18.35 -30.33 -0.54
C ARG A 554 -17.12 -29.45 -0.77
N ASP A 555 -16.59 -29.47 -1.98
CA ASP A 555 -15.39 -28.71 -2.36
C ASP A 555 -15.68 -27.21 -2.42
N ALA A 556 -16.84 -26.80 -2.94
CA ALA A 556 -17.32 -25.42 -2.91
C ALA A 556 -17.49 -24.90 -1.48
N MET A 557 -18.04 -25.72 -0.57
CA MET A 557 -18.11 -25.42 0.85
C MET A 557 -16.73 -25.21 1.47
N SER A 558 -15.78 -26.10 1.21
CA SER A 558 -14.40 -26.01 1.71
C SER A 558 -13.70 -24.73 1.22
N LYS A 559 -13.80 -24.42 -0.09
CA LYS A 559 -13.29 -23.19 -0.69
C LYS A 559 -13.92 -21.95 -0.04
N ALA A 560 -15.24 -21.96 0.17
CA ALA A 560 -15.97 -20.83 0.74
C ALA A 560 -15.66 -20.60 2.21
N LEU A 561 -15.51 -21.65 3.01
CA LEU A 561 -15.09 -21.56 4.42
C LEU A 561 -13.70 -20.93 4.51
N TYR A 562 -12.73 -21.47 3.77
CA TYR A 562 -11.35 -20.98 3.82
C TYR A 562 -11.23 -19.54 3.33
N GLY A 563 -11.82 -19.23 2.16
CA GLY A 563 -11.75 -17.87 1.61
C GLY A 563 -12.41 -16.82 2.50
N ARG A 564 -13.53 -17.16 3.17
CA ARG A 564 -14.16 -16.25 4.13
C ARG A 564 -13.37 -16.14 5.43
N LEU A 565 -12.78 -17.24 5.90
CA LEU A 565 -11.92 -17.24 7.09
C LEU A 565 -10.69 -16.35 6.88
N PHE A 566 -9.99 -16.50 5.75
CA PHE A 566 -8.83 -15.68 5.42
C PHE A 566 -9.19 -14.19 5.34
N SER A 567 -10.27 -13.87 4.63
CA SER A 567 -10.80 -12.50 4.56
C SER A 567 -11.17 -11.94 5.95
N TRP A 568 -11.75 -12.77 6.82
CA TRP A 568 -12.05 -12.36 8.20
C TRP A 568 -10.78 -12.11 9.02
N ILE A 569 -9.75 -12.96 8.89
CA ILE A 569 -8.45 -12.76 9.55
C ILE A 569 -7.87 -11.42 9.12
N VAL A 570 -7.83 -11.12 7.82
CA VAL A 570 -7.33 -9.83 7.30
C VAL A 570 -8.14 -8.65 7.84
N ASN A 571 -9.48 -8.76 7.86
CA ASN A 571 -10.34 -7.71 8.40
C ASN A 571 -10.18 -7.53 9.91
N ARG A 572 -9.94 -8.62 10.65
CA ARG A 572 -9.69 -8.59 12.09
C ARG A 572 -8.34 -7.96 12.40
N ILE A 573 -7.30 -8.29 11.63
CA ILE A 573 -6.00 -7.60 11.68
C ILE A 573 -6.19 -6.10 11.44
N ASN A 574 -6.92 -5.72 10.38
CA ASN A 574 -7.20 -4.31 10.09
C ASN A 574 -7.90 -3.60 11.24
N ALA A 575 -8.86 -4.24 11.92
CA ALA A 575 -9.52 -3.68 13.08
C ALA A 575 -8.57 -3.52 14.29
N LEU A 576 -7.61 -4.44 14.47
CA LEU A 576 -6.62 -4.43 15.56
C LEU A 576 -5.43 -3.49 15.30
N LEU A 577 -5.21 -3.10 14.04
CA LEU A 577 -4.19 -2.14 13.61
C LEU A 577 -4.75 -0.72 13.37
N GLN A 578 -6.07 -0.53 13.52
CA GLN A 578 -6.66 0.79 13.38
C GLN A 578 -6.17 1.74 14.48
N PRO A 579 -5.83 3.00 14.13
CA PRO A 579 -5.50 4.01 15.13
C PRO A 579 -6.69 4.31 16.04
N ASP A 580 -6.40 4.69 17.30
CA ASP A 580 -7.45 5.05 18.27
C ASP A 580 -8.33 6.19 17.75
N MET A 581 -9.65 6.02 17.84
CA MET A 581 -10.65 6.94 17.29
C MET A 581 -10.55 8.38 17.82
N ASN A 582 -9.94 8.58 18.99
CA ASN A 582 -9.70 9.90 19.58
C ASN A 582 -8.64 10.73 18.82
N ILE A 583 -7.83 10.09 17.95
CA ILE A 583 -6.79 10.72 17.12
C ILE A 583 -7.30 11.00 15.70
N CYS A 584 -8.36 10.31 15.25
CA CYS A 584 -8.67 10.16 13.82
C CYS A 584 -9.84 10.98 13.28
N ALA A 585 -10.61 11.68 14.12
CA ALA A 585 -11.84 12.33 13.67
C ALA A 585 -11.62 13.68 12.92
N ALA A 586 -10.38 14.13 12.71
CA ALA A 586 -10.07 15.48 12.21
C ALA A 586 -9.03 15.57 11.07
N GLU A 587 -8.36 14.49 10.67
CA GLU A 587 -7.25 14.55 9.70
C GLU A 587 -7.41 13.55 8.54
N SER A 588 -7.15 14.02 7.32
CA SER A 588 -6.86 13.12 6.19
C SER A 588 -5.47 12.53 6.41
N GLY A 589 -5.38 11.29 6.87
CA GLY A 589 -4.10 10.59 7.03
C GLY A 589 -3.38 10.41 5.69
N MET A 590 -2.05 10.40 5.70
CA MET A 590 -1.22 10.08 4.54
C MET A 590 -0.90 8.60 4.49
N ASN A 591 -0.72 8.04 3.30
CA ASN A 591 -0.47 6.62 3.11
C ASN A 591 0.76 6.35 2.24
N VAL A 592 1.57 5.37 2.65
CA VAL A 592 2.51 4.69 1.74
C VAL A 592 1.96 3.29 1.48
N GLY A 593 1.52 3.06 0.24
CA GLY A 593 1.07 1.77 -0.25
C GLY A 593 2.24 0.92 -0.74
N ILE A 594 2.23 -0.36 -0.38
CA ILE A 594 3.17 -1.37 -0.88
C ILE A 594 2.35 -2.46 -1.57
N LEU A 595 2.53 -2.58 -2.88
CA LEU A 595 1.88 -3.60 -3.69
C LEU A 595 2.82 -4.79 -3.87
N ASP A 596 2.48 -5.90 -3.22
CA ASP A 596 3.15 -7.20 -3.32
C ASP A 596 2.17 -8.18 -3.95
N ILE A 597 2.40 -8.47 -5.22
CA ILE A 597 1.47 -9.23 -6.07
C ILE A 597 2.23 -10.33 -6.78
N PHE A 598 1.48 -11.28 -7.30
CA PHE A 598 2.00 -12.32 -8.16
C PHE A 598 2.73 -11.74 -9.37
N GLY A 599 3.87 -12.34 -9.70
CA GLY A 599 4.49 -12.13 -11.00
C GLY A 599 3.67 -12.79 -12.10
N PHE A 600 4.07 -12.54 -13.34
CA PHE A 600 3.53 -13.25 -14.50
C PHE A 600 3.76 -14.77 -14.36
N GLU A 601 2.75 -15.59 -14.66
CA GLU A 601 2.80 -17.05 -14.51
C GLU A 601 2.61 -17.76 -15.87
N ASN A 602 3.54 -18.65 -16.22
CA ASN A 602 3.42 -19.55 -17.38
C ASN A 602 3.90 -20.97 -17.04
N PHE A 603 2.97 -21.82 -16.60
CA PHE A 603 3.22 -23.21 -16.25
C PHE A 603 2.95 -24.16 -17.43
N LYS A 604 3.33 -25.44 -17.25
CA LYS A 604 2.99 -26.52 -18.21
C LYS A 604 1.48 -26.66 -18.44
N ARG A 605 0.66 -26.30 -17.44
CA ARG A 605 -0.80 -26.24 -17.52
C ARG A 605 -1.29 -24.99 -16.80
N ASN A 606 -1.76 -24.01 -17.56
CA ASN A 606 -2.35 -22.78 -17.01
C ASN A 606 -3.87 -22.90 -16.97
N SER A 607 -4.49 -22.37 -15.93
CA SER A 607 -5.94 -22.44 -15.73
C SER A 607 -6.53 -21.06 -15.45
N PHE A 608 -7.75 -21.00 -14.91
CA PHE A 608 -8.50 -19.76 -14.71
C PHE A 608 -7.77 -18.76 -13.79
N GLU A 609 -7.08 -19.28 -12.79
CA GLU A 609 -6.32 -18.51 -11.81
C GLU A 609 -5.11 -17.84 -12.46
N GLN A 610 -4.34 -18.57 -13.27
CA GLN A 610 -3.24 -18.00 -14.07
C GLN A 610 -3.75 -16.92 -15.03
N LEU A 611 -4.90 -17.13 -15.66
CA LEU A 611 -5.50 -16.11 -16.54
C LEU A 611 -5.80 -14.82 -15.75
N CYS A 612 -6.41 -14.93 -14.56
CA CYS A 612 -6.66 -13.77 -13.70
C CYS A 612 -5.36 -13.06 -13.29
N ILE A 613 -4.33 -13.82 -12.93
CA ILE A 613 -3.00 -13.29 -12.55
C ILE A 613 -2.35 -12.57 -13.72
N ASN A 614 -2.38 -13.16 -14.91
CA ASN A 614 -1.74 -12.58 -16.09
C ASN A 614 -2.51 -11.35 -16.62
N ILE A 615 -3.84 -11.32 -16.52
CA ILE A 615 -4.63 -10.10 -16.80
C ILE A 615 -4.27 -8.98 -15.82
N ALA A 616 -4.08 -9.30 -14.53
CA ALA A 616 -3.64 -8.30 -13.56
C ALA A 616 -2.25 -7.76 -13.93
N ASN A 617 -1.29 -8.64 -14.23
CA ASN A 617 0.06 -8.27 -14.65
C ASN A 617 0.07 -7.41 -15.92
N GLU A 618 -0.78 -7.70 -16.92
CA GLU A 618 -0.94 -6.83 -18.09
C GLU A 618 -1.38 -5.42 -17.71
N GLN A 619 -2.30 -5.31 -16.75
CA GLN A 619 -2.80 -4.02 -16.32
C GLN A 619 -1.74 -3.21 -15.54
N ILE A 620 -0.86 -3.89 -14.81
CA ILE A 620 0.30 -3.26 -14.14
C ILE A 620 1.36 -2.87 -15.16
N GLN A 621 1.63 -3.71 -16.16
CA GLN A 621 2.53 -3.37 -17.24
C GLN A 621 2.05 -2.14 -18.02
N PHE A 622 0.73 -2.05 -18.27
CA PHE A 622 0.15 -0.87 -18.89
C PHE A 622 0.36 0.38 -18.04
N TYR A 623 0.11 0.29 -16.73
CA TYR A 623 0.35 1.39 -15.82
C TYR A 623 1.82 1.83 -15.82
N PHE A 624 2.75 0.87 -15.78
CA PHE A 624 4.19 1.13 -15.86
C PHE A 624 4.55 1.85 -17.16
N ASN A 625 4.09 1.35 -18.31
CA ASN A 625 4.35 1.97 -19.61
C ASN A 625 3.80 3.41 -19.69
N GLN A 626 2.61 3.66 -19.14
CA GLN A 626 2.03 5.00 -19.09
C GLN A 626 2.84 5.95 -18.20
N HIS A 627 3.31 5.47 -17.05
CA HIS A 627 4.06 6.31 -16.11
C HIS A 627 5.47 6.62 -16.60
N VAL A 628 6.20 5.61 -17.08
CA VAL A 628 7.60 5.74 -17.51
C VAL A 628 7.74 6.46 -18.84
N PHE A 629 6.82 6.24 -19.78
CA PHE A 629 6.94 6.81 -21.13
C PHE A 629 5.96 7.95 -21.37
N ALA A 630 4.65 7.72 -21.17
CA ALA A 630 3.64 8.69 -21.59
C ALA A 630 3.65 9.98 -20.74
N LEU A 631 3.73 9.85 -19.41
CA LEU A 631 3.76 11.01 -18.51
C LEU A 631 5.07 11.79 -18.66
N GLU A 632 6.20 11.10 -18.79
CA GLU A 632 7.51 11.72 -19.01
C GLU A 632 7.54 12.54 -20.31
N GLN A 633 6.99 11.98 -21.41
CA GLN A 633 6.88 12.71 -22.67
C GLN A 633 5.95 13.93 -22.57
N MET A 634 4.85 13.83 -21.80
CA MET A 634 3.98 14.98 -21.53
C MET A 634 4.70 16.07 -20.74
N GLU A 635 5.59 15.70 -19.82
CA GLU A 635 6.41 16.64 -19.05
C GLU A 635 7.40 17.36 -19.96
N TYR A 636 8.15 16.65 -20.81
CA TYR A 636 9.03 17.26 -21.81
C TYR A 636 8.30 18.25 -22.72
N GLN A 637 7.11 17.87 -23.22
CA GLN A 637 6.28 18.76 -24.03
C GLN A 637 5.80 19.99 -23.24
N SER A 638 5.47 19.82 -21.96
CA SER A 638 5.03 20.92 -21.10
C SER A 638 6.14 21.92 -20.77
N GLU A 639 7.38 21.43 -20.68
CA GLU A 639 8.58 22.24 -20.46
C GLU A 639 9.16 22.82 -21.76
N GLY A 640 8.60 22.46 -22.92
CA GLY A 640 9.09 22.92 -24.22
C GLY A 640 10.43 22.29 -24.63
N VAL A 641 10.76 21.13 -24.08
CA VAL A 641 11.94 20.34 -24.45
C VAL A 641 11.64 19.59 -25.75
N ASP A 642 12.48 19.80 -26.77
CA ASP A 642 12.40 19.08 -28.05
C ASP A 642 12.95 17.66 -27.88
N ALA A 643 12.16 16.81 -27.24
CA ALA A 643 12.46 15.39 -27.05
C ALA A 643 11.86 14.56 -28.18
N SER A 644 12.67 13.67 -28.75
CA SER A 644 12.18 12.66 -29.71
C SER A 644 11.13 11.77 -29.04
N LEU A 645 9.99 11.56 -29.72
CA LEU A 645 8.96 10.61 -29.27
C LEU A 645 9.57 9.22 -29.15
N VAL A 646 9.62 8.68 -27.93
CA VAL A 646 10.04 7.30 -27.69
C VAL A 646 8.86 6.38 -28.03
N GLU A 647 9.03 5.55 -29.04
CA GLU A 647 8.08 4.49 -29.35
C GLU A 647 8.19 3.37 -28.31
N TYR A 648 7.07 3.01 -27.69
CA TYR A 648 6.99 1.89 -26.76
C TYR A 648 5.77 1.01 -27.12
N GLU A 649 5.79 -0.25 -26.70
CA GLU A 649 4.68 -1.16 -26.96
C GLU A 649 3.49 -0.85 -26.03
N ASP A 650 2.44 -0.24 -26.59
CA ASP A 650 1.18 -0.03 -25.87
C ASP A 650 0.38 -1.34 -25.82
N ASN A 651 0.23 -1.87 -24.61
CA ASN A 651 -0.56 -3.06 -24.33
C ASN A 651 -2.03 -2.74 -23.98
N ARG A 652 -2.51 -1.52 -24.21
CA ARG A 652 -3.95 -1.19 -24.15
C ARG A 652 -4.84 -2.09 -25.03
N PRO A 653 -4.47 -2.45 -26.27
CA PRO A 653 -5.35 -3.26 -27.12
C PRO A 653 -5.63 -4.67 -26.56
N ILE A 654 -4.66 -5.29 -25.88
CA ILE A 654 -4.88 -6.59 -25.21
C ILE A 654 -5.73 -6.42 -23.95
N LEU A 655 -5.57 -5.31 -23.20
CA LEU A 655 -6.45 -5.00 -22.08
C LEU A 655 -7.90 -4.78 -22.52
N ASP A 656 -8.13 -4.10 -23.64
CA ASP A 656 -9.46 -3.92 -24.21
C ASP A 656 -10.07 -5.27 -24.58
N MET A 657 -9.29 -6.19 -25.20
CA MET A 657 -9.74 -7.57 -25.44
C MET A 657 -10.21 -8.26 -24.15
N PHE A 658 -9.54 -8.04 -23.01
CA PHE A 658 -9.94 -8.65 -21.74
C PHE A 658 -11.16 -7.98 -21.10
N LEU A 659 -11.15 -6.65 -21.02
CA LEU A 659 -11.97 -5.88 -20.08
C LEU A 659 -13.13 -5.13 -20.74
N GLN A 660 -13.10 -4.93 -22.06
CA GLN A 660 -14.13 -4.17 -22.76
C GLN A 660 -15.51 -4.82 -22.60
N LYS A 661 -16.54 -3.99 -22.52
CA LYS A 661 -17.94 -4.42 -22.52
C LYS A 661 -18.62 -3.98 -23.81
N PRO A 662 -19.51 -4.79 -24.40
CA PRO A 662 -19.97 -6.10 -23.92
C PRO A 662 -19.13 -7.30 -24.40
N MET A 663 -18.17 -7.11 -25.30
CA MET A 663 -17.53 -8.20 -26.07
C MET A 663 -16.14 -8.66 -25.58
N GLY A 664 -15.64 -8.13 -24.46
CA GLY A 664 -14.34 -8.57 -23.91
C GLY A 664 -14.41 -9.98 -23.30
N LEU A 665 -13.26 -10.64 -23.19
CA LEU A 665 -13.11 -12.02 -22.72
C LEU A 665 -13.85 -12.28 -21.41
N LEU A 666 -13.69 -11.41 -20.40
CA LEU A 666 -14.37 -11.58 -19.11
C LEU A 666 -15.88 -11.41 -19.21
N SER A 667 -16.36 -10.57 -20.12
CA SER A 667 -17.80 -10.38 -20.36
C SER A 667 -18.43 -11.60 -21.02
N LEU A 668 -17.74 -12.19 -22.01
CA LEU A 668 -18.15 -13.43 -22.67
C LEU A 668 -18.17 -14.60 -21.69
N LEU A 669 -17.14 -14.71 -20.83
CA LEU A 669 -17.10 -15.71 -19.76
C LEU A 669 -18.29 -15.55 -18.79
N ASP A 670 -18.59 -14.32 -18.38
CA ASP A 670 -19.71 -14.01 -17.49
C ASP A 670 -21.08 -14.35 -18.10
N GLU A 671 -21.25 -14.09 -19.39
CA GLU A 671 -22.45 -14.45 -20.13
C GLU A 671 -22.61 -15.97 -20.22
N GLU A 672 -21.56 -16.68 -20.63
CA GLU A 672 -21.58 -18.13 -20.78
C GLU A 672 -21.76 -18.84 -19.43
N SER A 673 -21.17 -18.30 -18.36
CA SER A 673 -21.36 -18.79 -17.00
C SER A 673 -22.81 -18.72 -16.52
N ARG A 674 -23.62 -17.81 -17.08
CA ARG A 674 -25.04 -17.66 -16.73
C ARG A 674 -25.96 -18.56 -17.56
N PHE A 675 -25.47 -19.15 -18.64
CA PHE A 675 -26.27 -19.98 -19.52
C PHE A 675 -26.42 -21.41 -18.94
N PRO A 676 -27.65 -21.93 -18.73
CA PRO A 676 -27.86 -23.20 -18.02
C PRO A 676 -27.23 -24.43 -18.67
N GLN A 677 -27.08 -24.45 -20.00
CA GLN A 677 -26.54 -25.57 -20.77
C GLN A 677 -25.13 -25.30 -21.31
N ALA A 678 -24.47 -24.22 -20.87
CA ALA A 678 -23.11 -23.92 -21.31
C ALA A 678 -22.12 -24.96 -20.77
N THR A 679 -21.15 -25.29 -21.63
CA THR A 679 -20.03 -26.18 -21.30
C THR A 679 -18.71 -25.45 -21.56
N ASP A 680 -17.61 -25.95 -21.01
CA ASP A 680 -16.29 -25.37 -21.29
C ASP A 680 -15.96 -25.38 -22.80
N GLN A 681 -16.55 -26.31 -23.57
CA GLN A 681 -16.44 -26.33 -25.03
C GLN A 681 -17.18 -25.15 -25.67
N THR A 682 -18.43 -24.88 -25.28
CA THR A 682 -19.19 -23.74 -25.82
C THR A 682 -18.52 -22.41 -25.47
N LEU A 683 -17.84 -22.34 -24.31
CA LEU A 683 -17.02 -21.18 -23.94
C LEU A 683 -15.83 -20.96 -24.88
N VAL A 684 -15.08 -22.02 -25.22
CA VAL A 684 -13.95 -21.92 -26.16
C VAL A 684 -14.43 -21.47 -27.54
N ASP A 685 -15.51 -22.08 -28.03
CA ASP A 685 -16.08 -21.73 -29.33
C ASP A 685 -16.53 -20.26 -29.35
N LYS A 686 -17.17 -19.80 -28.26
CA LYS A 686 -17.55 -18.40 -28.08
C LYS A 686 -16.35 -17.46 -28.06
N PHE A 687 -15.25 -17.82 -27.42
CA PHE A 687 -14.02 -17.02 -27.46
C PHE A 687 -13.46 -16.94 -28.88
N GLU A 688 -13.40 -18.04 -29.62
CA GLU A 688 -12.89 -18.06 -30.99
C GLU A 688 -13.76 -17.22 -31.95
N ASP A 689 -15.08 -17.27 -31.80
CA ASP A 689 -15.99 -16.51 -32.64
C ASP A 689 -15.90 -15.00 -32.41
N ASN A 690 -15.64 -14.57 -31.16
CA ASN A 690 -15.76 -13.17 -30.75
C ASN A 690 -14.41 -12.45 -30.53
N LEU A 691 -13.33 -13.16 -30.20
CA LEU A 691 -12.01 -12.58 -29.87
C LEU A 691 -11.01 -12.65 -31.03
N ARG A 692 -11.45 -12.34 -32.26
CA ARG A 692 -10.60 -12.39 -33.46
C ARG A 692 -9.62 -11.20 -33.51
N ASN A 693 -8.50 -11.31 -32.79
CA ASN A 693 -7.42 -10.32 -32.83
C ASN A 693 -6.04 -11.00 -32.81
N LYS A 694 -4.96 -10.20 -32.93
CA LYS A 694 -3.58 -10.71 -32.97
C LYS A 694 -3.11 -11.39 -31.67
N TYR A 695 -3.79 -11.12 -30.55
CA TYR A 695 -3.39 -11.62 -29.24
C TYR A 695 -3.95 -13.00 -28.95
N PHE A 696 -5.17 -13.30 -29.40
CA PHE A 696 -5.85 -14.57 -29.16
C PHE A 696 -5.53 -15.62 -30.26
N TRP A 697 -5.35 -16.89 -29.87
CA TRP A 697 -5.33 -18.01 -30.82
C TRP A 697 -5.92 -19.28 -30.23
N ARG A 698 -6.40 -20.18 -31.10
CA ARG A 698 -6.83 -21.53 -30.74
C ARG A 698 -5.85 -22.57 -31.30
N PRO A 699 -5.30 -23.49 -30.49
CA PRO A 699 -4.47 -24.59 -30.99
C PRO A 699 -5.30 -25.60 -31.80
N LYS A 700 -4.82 -25.98 -32.99
CA LYS A 700 -5.54 -26.92 -33.88
C LYS A 700 -5.61 -28.38 -33.38
N ARG A 701 -4.77 -28.77 -32.42
CA ARG A 701 -4.58 -30.18 -31.99
C ARG A 701 -4.90 -30.45 -30.52
N VAL A 702 -5.30 -29.43 -29.77
CA VAL A 702 -5.59 -29.57 -28.34
C VAL A 702 -7.03 -29.12 -28.12
N GLU A 703 -7.92 -30.08 -27.90
CA GLU A 703 -9.31 -29.81 -27.53
C GLU A 703 -9.34 -29.13 -26.15
N LEU A 704 -10.24 -28.15 -25.96
CA LEU A 704 -10.45 -27.40 -24.71
C LEU A 704 -9.30 -26.48 -24.22
N CYS A 705 -8.55 -25.86 -25.14
CA CYS A 705 -7.58 -24.82 -24.81
C CYS A 705 -7.70 -23.59 -25.73
N PHE A 706 -7.26 -22.44 -25.23
CA PHE A 706 -6.98 -21.25 -26.02
C PHE A 706 -5.66 -20.63 -25.57
N GLY A 707 -5.06 -19.79 -26.39
CA GLY A 707 -3.83 -19.09 -26.06
C GLY A 707 -3.94 -17.58 -26.22
N ILE A 708 -3.14 -16.87 -25.44
CA ILE A 708 -3.04 -15.41 -25.44
C ILE A 708 -1.58 -14.96 -25.49
N HIS A 709 -1.31 -13.95 -26.34
CA HIS A 709 0.02 -13.35 -26.50
C HIS A 709 0.08 -12.20 -25.53
N HIS A 710 0.68 -12.41 -24.37
CA HIS A 710 0.90 -11.39 -23.36
C HIS A 710 2.21 -10.64 -23.62
N TYR A 711 2.46 -9.54 -22.90
CA TYR A 711 3.72 -8.79 -22.93
C TYR A 711 4.94 -9.69 -22.63
N ALA A 712 4.79 -10.63 -21.69
CA ALA A 712 5.83 -11.59 -21.31
C ALA A 712 5.85 -12.87 -22.19
N GLY A 713 5.02 -12.91 -23.25
CA GLY A 713 5.02 -13.99 -24.24
C GLY A 713 3.74 -14.83 -24.29
N LYS A 714 3.84 -15.98 -24.96
CA LYS A 714 2.69 -16.83 -25.30
C LYS A 714 2.32 -17.75 -24.14
N VAL A 715 1.06 -17.67 -23.70
CA VAL A 715 0.52 -18.54 -22.65
C VAL A 715 -0.65 -19.36 -23.18
N LEU A 716 -0.65 -20.66 -22.87
CA LEU A 716 -1.74 -21.58 -23.22
C LEU A 716 -2.57 -21.91 -21.99
N TYR A 717 -3.88 -21.67 -22.06
CA TYR A 717 -4.84 -21.90 -20.99
C TYR A 717 -5.75 -23.09 -21.29
N SER A 718 -5.91 -23.97 -20.31
CA SER A 718 -6.88 -25.06 -20.32
C SER A 718 -8.21 -24.58 -19.75
N VAL A 719 -9.30 -24.76 -20.51
CA VAL A 719 -10.62 -24.23 -20.14
C VAL A 719 -11.38 -25.14 -19.17
N ASN A 720 -10.82 -26.30 -18.85
CA ASN A 720 -11.46 -27.27 -17.97
C ASN A 720 -11.81 -26.67 -16.58
N GLY A 721 -13.11 -26.62 -16.29
CA GLY A 721 -13.68 -26.04 -15.07
C GLY A 721 -13.76 -24.52 -15.04
N PHE A 722 -13.55 -23.81 -16.16
CA PHE A 722 -13.60 -22.34 -16.20
C PHE A 722 -14.97 -21.79 -15.81
N LEU A 723 -16.05 -22.34 -16.37
CA LEU A 723 -17.41 -21.87 -16.08
C LEU A 723 -17.77 -22.08 -14.60
N GLU A 724 -17.39 -23.23 -14.04
CA GLU A 724 -17.62 -23.54 -12.63
C GLU A 724 -16.83 -22.59 -11.71
N ARG A 725 -15.54 -22.37 -12.00
CA ARG A 725 -14.69 -21.46 -11.24
C ARG A 725 -15.20 -20.02 -11.30
N ASN A 726 -15.67 -19.57 -12.46
CA ASN A 726 -16.24 -18.23 -12.61
C ASN A 726 -17.60 -18.08 -11.92
N ARG A 727 -18.37 -19.17 -11.78
CA ARG A 727 -19.63 -19.14 -11.01
C ARG A 727 -19.36 -18.85 -9.52
N ASP A 728 -18.28 -19.38 -8.93
CA ASP A 728 -17.91 -19.25 -7.49
C ASP A 728 -19.13 -19.30 -6.54
N THR A 729 -20.13 -20.12 -6.89
CA THR A 729 -21.43 -20.17 -6.22
C THR A 729 -21.44 -21.26 -5.18
N LEU A 730 -21.60 -20.87 -3.93
CA LEU A 730 -21.96 -21.78 -2.86
C LEU A 730 -23.47 -22.06 -2.91
N PRO A 731 -23.93 -23.32 -2.92
CA PRO A 731 -25.36 -23.64 -2.91
C PRO A 731 -26.11 -22.99 -1.75
N ALA A 732 -27.35 -22.58 -2.00
CA ALA A 732 -28.16 -21.87 -1.01
C ALA A 732 -28.40 -22.72 0.26
N ASP A 733 -28.60 -24.02 0.09
CA ASP A 733 -28.84 -24.96 1.19
C ASP A 733 -27.62 -25.01 2.14
N ILE A 734 -26.41 -25.07 1.59
CA ILE A 734 -25.17 -24.98 2.39
C ILE A 734 -25.07 -23.64 3.14
N VAL A 735 -25.47 -22.52 2.50
CA VAL A 735 -25.49 -21.21 3.17
C VAL A 735 -26.48 -21.18 4.33
N VAL A 736 -27.65 -21.81 4.18
CA VAL A 736 -28.67 -21.89 5.22
C VAL A 736 -28.13 -22.71 6.40
N VAL A 737 -27.59 -23.90 6.15
CA VAL A 737 -27.02 -24.75 7.21
C VAL A 737 -25.86 -24.05 7.92
N LEU A 738 -24.96 -23.39 7.21
CA LEU A 738 -23.85 -22.68 7.85
C LEU A 738 -24.29 -21.48 8.72
N ARG A 739 -25.51 -20.95 8.49
CA ARG A 739 -26.09 -19.89 9.33
C ARG A 739 -26.73 -20.41 10.60
N THR A 740 -27.08 -21.69 10.70
CA THR A 740 -27.60 -22.30 11.94
C THR A 740 -26.52 -22.57 12.97
N SER A 741 -25.24 -22.40 12.58
CA SER A 741 -24.09 -22.61 13.47
C SER A 741 -24.17 -21.83 14.77
N GLU A 742 -23.84 -22.46 15.89
CA GLU A 742 -23.66 -21.77 17.19
C GLU A 742 -22.31 -21.04 17.31
N ASN A 743 -21.39 -21.27 16.37
CA ASN A 743 -20.09 -20.60 16.37
C ASN A 743 -20.24 -19.14 15.89
N LYS A 744 -19.98 -18.18 16.79
CA LYS A 744 -20.10 -16.74 16.52
C LYS A 744 -19.31 -16.28 15.30
N LEU A 745 -18.08 -16.77 15.14
CA LEU A 745 -17.24 -16.47 13.99
C LEU A 745 -17.91 -16.99 12.71
N LEU A 746 -18.32 -18.26 12.69
CA LEU A 746 -18.95 -18.85 11.52
C LEU A 746 -20.25 -18.12 11.13
N GLN A 747 -21.09 -17.74 12.10
CA GLN A 747 -22.24 -16.88 11.82
C GLN A 747 -21.82 -15.57 11.15
N GLN A 748 -20.82 -14.86 11.70
CA GLN A 748 -20.31 -13.63 11.08
C GLN A 748 -19.86 -13.83 9.62
N LEU A 749 -19.22 -14.96 9.32
CA LEU A 749 -18.80 -15.30 7.94
C LEU A 749 -19.98 -15.47 6.97
N PHE A 750 -21.20 -15.78 7.44
CA PHE A 750 -22.38 -16.12 6.61
C PHE A 750 -23.61 -15.22 6.81
N SER A 751 -23.63 -14.30 7.79
CA SER A 751 -24.77 -13.42 8.13
C SER A 751 -24.91 -12.14 7.29
N SER A 752 -23.91 -11.74 6.49
CA SER A 752 -24.06 -10.58 5.59
C SER A 752 -25.13 -10.83 4.50
N PRO A 753 -26.02 -9.87 4.21
CA PRO A 753 -27.21 -10.11 3.38
C PRO A 753 -26.88 -10.49 1.94
N LEU A 754 -27.58 -11.52 1.46
CA LEU A 754 -27.68 -11.90 0.04
C LEU A 754 -28.60 -10.88 -0.64
N THR A 755 -28.18 -10.29 -1.77
CA THR A 755 -29.11 -9.48 -2.58
C THR A 755 -30.04 -10.40 -3.39
N LYS A 756 -31.20 -9.86 -3.82
CA LYS A 756 -32.33 -10.55 -4.48
C LYS A 756 -32.02 -11.31 -5.79
N THR A 757 -30.76 -11.49 -6.16
CA THR A 757 -30.29 -12.30 -7.30
C THR A 757 -29.30 -13.41 -6.89
N GLY A 758 -29.24 -13.79 -5.61
CA GLY A 758 -28.32 -14.83 -5.12
C GLY A 758 -26.83 -14.45 -5.15
N ARG A 759 -26.49 -13.21 -5.50
CA ARG A 759 -25.11 -12.69 -5.44
C ARG A 759 -24.92 -11.87 -4.16
N ARG A 760 -23.81 -12.12 -3.46
CA ARG A 760 -23.35 -11.28 -2.35
C ARG A 760 -23.14 -9.84 -2.83
N ARG A 761 -23.32 -8.87 -1.93
CA ARG A 761 -22.71 -7.54 -2.02
C ARG A 761 -21.27 -7.75 -2.52
N ARG A 762 -20.95 -7.31 -3.74
CA ARG A 762 -19.62 -7.52 -4.34
C ARG A 762 -18.58 -6.91 -3.39
N LEU A 763 -17.95 -7.72 -2.54
CA LEU A 763 -16.55 -7.49 -2.24
C LEU A 763 -15.85 -7.61 -3.60
N HIS A 764 -15.13 -6.56 -3.98
CA HIS A 764 -14.66 -6.25 -5.33
C HIS A 764 -13.69 -7.28 -5.97
N HIS A 765 -13.64 -8.52 -5.51
CA HIS A 765 -12.55 -9.47 -5.73
C HIS A 765 -12.33 -9.99 -7.16
N LEU A 766 -13.20 -9.67 -8.12
CA LEU A 766 -13.00 -10.06 -9.53
C LEU A 766 -13.34 -8.94 -10.54
N ARG A 767 -13.52 -7.68 -10.09
CA ARG A 767 -13.69 -6.57 -11.03
C ARG A 767 -12.38 -5.80 -11.20
N PRO A 768 -12.06 -5.35 -12.44
CA PRO A 768 -10.93 -4.45 -12.69
C PRO A 768 -10.99 -3.16 -11.88
N SER A 769 -12.13 -2.80 -11.26
CA SER A 769 -12.32 -1.57 -10.48
C SER A 769 -11.24 -1.29 -9.43
N LEU A 770 -10.59 -2.31 -8.88
CA LEU A 770 -9.59 -2.11 -7.85
C LEU A 770 -8.17 -1.97 -8.42
N ILE A 771 -7.84 -2.68 -9.50
CA ILE A 771 -6.61 -2.36 -10.25
C ILE A 771 -6.76 -0.96 -10.87
N THR A 772 -7.96 -0.57 -11.31
CA THR A 772 -8.28 0.81 -11.71
C THR A 772 -8.11 1.81 -10.55
N SER A 773 -8.38 1.42 -9.30
CA SER A 773 -8.12 2.27 -8.11
C SER A 773 -6.62 2.35 -7.78
N ILE A 774 -5.87 1.25 -7.90
CA ILE A 774 -4.41 1.23 -7.74
C ILE A 774 -3.74 2.12 -8.80
N ILE A 775 -4.25 2.10 -10.05
CA ILE A 775 -3.80 2.93 -11.17
C ILE A 775 -4.03 4.44 -10.94
N SER A 776 -4.94 4.82 -10.03
CA SER A 776 -5.20 6.24 -9.74
C SER A 776 -4.30 6.84 -8.66
N LEU A 777 -3.43 6.04 -8.03
CA LEU A 777 -2.49 6.51 -7.02
C LEU A 777 -1.21 7.05 -7.68
N PRO A 778 -0.52 8.04 -7.07
CA PRO A 778 0.79 8.48 -7.54
C PRO A 778 1.79 7.33 -7.39
N LEU A 779 2.44 6.90 -8.48
CA LEU A 779 3.60 6.03 -8.39
C LEU A 779 4.76 6.86 -7.84
N SER A 780 5.48 6.31 -6.87
CA SER A 780 6.62 6.97 -6.26
C SER A 780 7.92 6.26 -6.61
N VAL A 781 7.91 4.92 -6.58
CA VAL A 781 9.08 4.08 -6.89
C VAL A 781 8.58 2.74 -7.45
N SER A 782 9.21 2.26 -8.52
CA SER A 782 9.02 0.89 -9.02
C SER A 782 10.23 0.03 -8.64
N ILE A 783 9.97 -1.19 -8.17
CA ILE A 783 11.00 -2.17 -7.86
C ILE A 783 10.81 -3.36 -8.81
N SER A 784 11.82 -3.60 -9.63
CA SER A 784 11.89 -4.77 -10.50
C SER A 784 12.81 -5.80 -9.89
N ILE A 785 12.33 -7.02 -9.72
CA ILE A 785 13.07 -8.10 -9.09
C ILE A 785 13.19 -9.26 -10.06
N ASP A 786 14.42 -9.69 -10.33
CA ASP A 786 14.70 -10.72 -11.33
C ASP A 786 15.36 -11.96 -10.73
N GLN A 787 15.12 -13.12 -11.35
CA GLN A 787 15.86 -14.35 -11.07
C GLN A 787 17.19 -14.31 -11.84
N THR A 788 18.26 -14.74 -11.19
CA THR A 788 19.60 -14.80 -11.77
C THR A 788 19.65 -15.53 -13.13
N PHE A 789 20.61 -15.13 -13.95
CA PHE A 789 20.96 -15.63 -15.29
C PHE A 789 20.81 -17.16 -15.48
N PRO A 790 20.45 -17.62 -16.69
CA PRO A 790 20.38 -19.04 -17.01
C PRO A 790 21.76 -19.70 -16.82
N GLU A 791 21.76 -20.71 -15.95
CA GLU A 791 22.86 -21.60 -15.56
C GLU A 791 23.90 -21.08 -14.56
N PRO A 792 23.82 -21.50 -13.29
CA PRO A 792 25.01 -21.74 -12.49
C PRO A 792 25.68 -23.02 -12.99
N LEU A 793 26.70 -22.89 -13.83
CA LEU A 793 27.77 -23.89 -13.95
C LEU A 793 28.26 -24.19 -12.52
N HIS A 794 27.87 -25.37 -12.01
CA HIS A 794 28.13 -25.93 -10.68
C HIS A 794 27.21 -25.54 -9.49
N ALA A 795 25.88 -25.59 -9.65
CA ALA A 795 24.98 -25.89 -8.52
C ALA A 795 24.80 -27.40 -8.30
N ALA A 796 25.89 -28.12 -8.04
CA ALA A 796 25.81 -29.48 -7.53
C ALA A 796 25.30 -29.45 -6.08
N LYS A 797 24.07 -29.97 -5.87
CA LYS A 797 23.56 -30.50 -4.60
C LYS A 797 24.00 -29.76 -3.33
N TRP A 798 23.34 -28.66 -3.01
CA TRP A 798 23.16 -28.27 -1.61
C TRP A 798 21.82 -28.79 -1.09
N ARG A 799 21.67 -30.12 -1.06
CA ARG A 799 20.83 -30.77 -0.05
C ARG A 799 21.60 -30.69 1.26
N ARG A 800 21.27 -29.74 2.13
CA ARG A 800 21.61 -29.86 3.55
C ARG A 800 20.43 -30.51 4.28
N ARG A 801 20.82 -31.51 5.07
CA ARG A 801 20.02 -32.45 5.85
C ARG A 801 19.10 -31.76 6.84
#